data_AF-A0A7W4HUA5-F1
#
_entry.id   AF-A0A7W4HUA5-F1
#
_cell.length_a   1.000
_cell.length_b   1.000
_cell.length_c   1.000
_cell.angle_alpha   90.00
_cell.angle_beta   90.00
_cell.angle_gamma   90.00
#
_symmetry.space_group_name_H-M   'P 1'
#
loop_
_entity.id
_entity.type
_entity.pdbx_description
1 polymer ?
#
loop_
_entity_poly.entity_id
_entity_poly.type
_entity_poly.pdbx_seq_one_letter_code
_entity_poly.pdbx_strand_id
1 'polypeptide(L)'
;MRDSESIAEKRSREDIISDIELLLATKGYIFAFAEAISKDFFVDVQNVANIDWRARLHSNEVAFLMGLMLKNEAVSFNEINKEQIDEAIKYTRLLLDELHSTYMYNFDEAIMKHSSEQIKAMSDEEKEKEFREIFGSKEMIIETTFYGDTGFYDIQSFEIAQRLYAQDKDWIEANTKFNITKAKTIFFALKNMFNSIHFARSISTHEQAKSLRAIDEMAFPLDYIVKIVQATDKKITKEDIQVFLDLFNCSFGDQLETFNEPGNESIFTYKPIINLGNDIYFFPNMMTLASAIYKSPLYWMRQDKQYVNTVNRHIGEVAEDITYDYFKSIFGETNTYKATKIVKGKNTLTDIDVMGIVGNTAIIAQNKSKKMTASALNGDVEAIKSDFQKAVIDPYKQGIKARDTILSNEPYKLVDKSGNQIIPPESIKHAYILCVSNEPYPAAMDQIRVFLADVNQFPPIQLSLFDLDLMAEYFKDPYEFVFYIKQRLENHKDIVSSNEVVHLAYHLRHGLFMPKNSDMLLLDQSFSQALDADYYHRKMGAPKPKKEDALLDPWQNKDFKQLIDMIKQINNPSVTDAIFFLMTIPHNVIDALMKQIKKVNTQTNKDDGRLHDFSIQITNNEKPWGGITYVIGSSAHDVISRLQVISSVDKYRAKAEIWLALGANNVGDIQCIIFNNQP
;
A
#
# COMPACT_ATOMS: atom_id res chain seq x y z
N MET A 1 18.71 33.49 -10.75
CA MET A 1 19.72 33.63 -11.82
C MET A 1 20.86 32.66 -11.51
N ARG A 2 20.70 31.42 -12.00
CA ARG A 2 21.81 30.51 -12.28
C ARG A 2 21.95 30.53 -13.80
N ASP A 3 23.20 30.57 -14.25
CA ASP A 3 23.56 30.71 -15.64
C ASP A 3 22.91 29.62 -16.51
N SER A 4 22.48 30.06 -17.68
CA SER A 4 21.91 29.24 -18.74
C SER A 4 22.99 28.29 -19.28
N GLU A 5 23.10 27.10 -18.68
CA GLU A 5 23.63 25.95 -19.42
C GLU A 5 22.71 25.74 -20.63
N SER A 6 23.31 25.64 -21.82
CA SER A 6 22.58 25.36 -23.04
C SER A 6 21.80 24.06 -22.83
N ILE A 7 20.47 24.13 -22.89
CA ILE A 7 19.60 22.96 -22.87
C ILE A 7 20.06 22.09 -24.05
N ALA A 8 20.78 21.02 -23.77
CA ALA A 8 21.09 20.01 -24.77
C ALA A 8 19.75 19.55 -25.35
N GLU A 9 19.64 19.56 -26.68
CA GLU A 9 18.43 19.16 -27.38
C GLU A 9 18.06 17.73 -26.92
N LYS A 10 16.87 17.56 -26.31
CA LYS A 10 16.45 16.24 -25.80
C LYS A 10 16.46 15.25 -26.96
N ARG A 11 17.21 14.17 -26.83
CA ARG A 11 17.24 13.08 -27.81
C ARG A 11 15.85 12.43 -27.91
N SER A 12 15.54 11.88 -29.08
CA SER A 12 14.29 11.14 -29.25
C SER A 12 14.31 9.86 -28.40
N ARG A 13 13.14 9.40 -27.97
CA ARG A 13 13.01 8.14 -27.23
C ARG A 13 13.50 6.97 -28.06
N GLU A 14 13.20 6.96 -29.36
CA GLU A 14 13.64 5.91 -30.26
C GLU A 14 15.17 5.83 -30.35
N ASP A 15 15.87 6.98 -30.38
CA ASP A 15 17.33 7.01 -30.42
C ASP A 15 17.95 6.48 -29.11
N ILE A 16 17.38 6.85 -27.95
CA ILE A 16 17.88 6.38 -26.64
C ILE A 16 17.68 4.86 -26.52
N ILE A 17 16.50 4.36 -26.89
CA ILE A 17 16.20 2.93 -26.88
C ILE A 17 17.10 2.17 -27.85
N SER A 18 17.36 2.72 -29.03
CA SER A 18 18.29 2.13 -30.00
C SER A 18 19.71 2.01 -29.44
N ASP A 19 20.19 3.03 -28.71
CA ASP A 19 21.48 2.97 -28.02
C ASP A 19 21.49 1.92 -26.89
N ILE A 20 20.37 1.77 -26.16
CA ILE A 20 20.23 0.70 -25.18
C ILE A 20 20.34 -0.66 -25.88
N GLU A 21 19.59 -0.90 -26.96
CA GLU A 21 19.67 -2.15 -27.73
C GLU A 21 21.10 -2.45 -28.23
N LEU A 22 21.80 -1.42 -28.74
CA LEU A 22 23.20 -1.54 -29.15
C LEU A 22 24.11 -1.92 -27.98
N LEU A 23 23.92 -1.31 -26.81
CA LEU A 23 24.67 -1.62 -25.59
C LEU A 23 24.41 -3.06 -25.12
N LEU A 24 23.15 -3.49 -25.12
CA LEU A 24 22.73 -4.84 -24.73
C LEU A 24 23.32 -5.93 -25.65
N ALA A 25 23.55 -5.59 -26.93
CA ALA A 25 24.17 -6.48 -27.91
C ALA A 25 25.72 -6.56 -27.79
N THR A 26 26.34 -5.73 -26.95
CA THR A 26 27.81 -5.74 -26.81
C THR A 26 28.34 -7.04 -26.21
N LYS A 27 29.58 -7.36 -26.55
CA LYS A 27 30.27 -8.58 -26.13
C LYS A 27 30.35 -8.65 -24.60
N GLY A 28 29.67 -9.63 -24.00
CA GLY A 28 29.77 -9.91 -22.56
C GLY A 28 28.85 -9.06 -21.68
N TYR A 29 27.93 -8.29 -22.26
CA TYR A 29 27.02 -7.40 -21.51
C TYR A 29 26.25 -8.12 -20.41
N ILE A 30 25.87 -9.38 -20.60
CA ILE A 30 25.14 -10.17 -19.58
C ILE A 30 25.86 -10.24 -18.24
N PHE A 31 27.20 -10.17 -18.22
CA PHE A 31 27.96 -10.09 -16.97
C PHE A 31 27.81 -8.73 -16.28
N ALA A 32 27.76 -7.63 -17.04
CA ALA A 32 27.51 -6.30 -16.51
C ALA A 32 26.07 -6.17 -15.98
N PHE A 33 25.10 -6.74 -16.70
CA PHE A 33 23.71 -6.82 -16.28
C PHE A 33 23.55 -7.59 -14.96
N ALA A 34 24.15 -8.79 -14.86
CA ALA A 34 24.13 -9.57 -13.62
C ALA A 34 24.83 -8.83 -12.46
N GLU A 35 25.94 -8.12 -12.73
CA GLU A 35 26.64 -7.31 -11.73
C GLU A 35 25.77 -6.15 -11.23
N ALA A 36 25.05 -5.46 -12.12
CA ALA A 36 24.10 -4.41 -11.74
C ALA A 36 22.99 -4.96 -10.84
N ILE A 37 22.37 -6.08 -11.23
CA ILE A 37 21.35 -6.76 -10.42
C ILE A 37 21.89 -7.15 -9.05
N SER A 38 23.08 -7.77 -9.01
CA SER A 38 23.71 -8.20 -7.77
C SER A 38 23.93 -7.04 -6.80
N LYS A 39 24.36 -5.88 -7.30
CA LYS A 39 24.55 -4.66 -6.49
C LYS A 39 23.21 -4.02 -6.04
N ASP A 40 22.22 -4.00 -6.92
CA ASP A 40 21.02 -3.17 -6.74
C ASP A 40 19.85 -3.90 -6.04
N PHE A 41 19.73 -5.22 -6.17
CA PHE A 41 18.58 -5.97 -5.60
C PHE A 41 18.94 -6.84 -4.39
N PHE A 42 20.21 -7.16 -4.19
CA PHE A 42 20.63 -7.87 -3.00
C PHE A 42 21.01 -6.87 -1.92
N VAL A 43 20.13 -6.72 -0.94
CA VAL A 43 20.31 -5.76 0.14
C VAL A 43 20.53 -6.48 1.45
N ASP A 44 21.43 -5.94 2.28
CA ASP A 44 21.56 -6.36 3.67
C ASP A 44 20.22 -6.15 4.39
N VAL A 45 19.65 -7.25 4.87
CA VAL A 45 18.39 -7.29 5.62
C VAL A 45 18.43 -6.40 6.88
N GLN A 46 19.61 -6.07 7.40
CA GLN A 46 19.78 -5.14 8.53
C GLN A 46 19.70 -3.66 8.11
N ASN A 47 19.78 -3.36 6.82
CA ASN A 47 19.82 -2.01 6.27
C ASN A 47 18.62 -1.67 5.37
N VAL A 48 17.55 -2.48 5.42
CA VAL A 48 16.33 -2.28 4.60
C VAL A 48 15.69 -0.91 4.83
N ALA A 49 15.79 -0.38 6.04
CA ALA A 49 15.22 0.92 6.40
C ALA A 49 15.99 2.15 5.87
N ASN A 50 17.15 1.97 5.23
CA ASN A 50 18.06 3.07 4.84
C ASN A 50 18.62 2.90 3.42
N ILE A 51 17.79 2.43 2.48
CA ILE A 51 18.19 2.19 1.09
C ILE A 51 17.92 3.43 0.26
N ASP A 52 18.93 3.90 -0.48
CA ASP A 52 18.70 4.86 -1.56
C ASP A 52 18.19 4.14 -2.81
N TRP A 53 16.87 4.01 -2.91
CA TRP A 53 16.21 3.36 -4.05
C TRP A 53 16.34 4.17 -5.34
N ARG A 54 16.61 5.49 -5.27
CA ARG A 54 16.81 6.32 -6.47
C ARG A 54 18.17 6.08 -7.13
N ALA A 55 19.15 5.60 -6.37
CA ALA A 55 20.48 5.28 -6.88
C ALA A 55 20.60 3.87 -7.47
N ARG A 56 19.50 3.11 -7.53
CA ARG A 56 19.43 1.69 -7.90
C ARG A 56 18.50 1.51 -9.09
N LEU A 57 18.73 0.45 -9.88
CA LEU A 57 17.80 0.04 -10.92
C LEU A 57 16.42 -0.30 -10.35
N HIS A 58 15.37 0.13 -11.05
CA HIS A 58 13.99 -0.26 -10.76
C HIS A 58 13.70 -1.67 -11.30
N SER A 59 12.80 -2.42 -10.65
CA SER A 59 12.42 -3.77 -11.11
C SER A 59 11.87 -3.76 -12.54
N ASN A 60 11.15 -2.70 -12.93
CA ASN A 60 10.62 -2.57 -14.28
C ASN A 60 11.71 -2.22 -15.31
N GLU A 61 12.78 -1.53 -14.93
CA GLU A 61 13.93 -1.31 -15.81
C GLU A 61 14.69 -2.61 -16.07
N VAL A 62 14.89 -3.43 -15.02
CA VAL A 62 15.45 -4.78 -15.19
C VAL A 62 14.60 -5.62 -16.13
N ALA A 63 13.27 -5.57 -15.97
CA ALA A 63 12.35 -6.27 -16.86
C ALA A 63 12.42 -5.73 -18.30
N PHE A 64 12.58 -4.42 -18.49
CA PHE A 64 12.72 -3.79 -19.80
C PHE A 64 14.02 -4.18 -20.50
N LEU A 65 15.17 -4.04 -19.82
CA LEU A 65 16.47 -4.47 -20.33
C LEU A 65 16.47 -5.96 -20.68
N MET A 66 15.92 -6.81 -19.80
CA MET A 66 15.80 -8.24 -20.07
C MET A 66 14.87 -8.52 -21.25
N GLY A 67 13.73 -7.84 -21.35
CA GLY A 67 12.84 -7.93 -22.50
C GLY A 67 13.53 -7.60 -23.81
N LEU A 68 14.30 -6.50 -23.86
CA LEU A 68 15.09 -6.14 -25.04
C LEU A 68 16.16 -7.19 -25.36
N MET A 69 16.86 -7.71 -24.35
CA MET A 69 17.83 -8.80 -24.55
C MET A 69 17.18 -10.07 -25.09
N LEU A 70 15.97 -10.41 -24.64
CA LEU A 70 15.20 -11.59 -25.07
C LEU A 70 14.67 -11.50 -26.50
N LYS A 71 14.68 -10.32 -27.13
CA LYS A 71 14.41 -10.20 -28.58
C LYS A 71 15.51 -10.84 -29.41
N ASN A 72 16.75 -10.78 -28.94
CA ASN A 72 17.89 -11.37 -29.65
C ASN A 72 17.81 -12.90 -29.56
N GLU A 73 18.09 -13.60 -30.65
CA GLU A 73 18.16 -15.08 -30.68
C GLU A 73 19.28 -15.63 -29.77
N ALA A 74 20.31 -14.83 -29.50
CA ALA A 74 21.42 -15.18 -28.62
C ALA A 74 22.09 -13.94 -28.04
N VAL A 75 22.81 -14.12 -26.93
CA VAL A 75 23.65 -13.10 -26.29
C VAL A 75 25.08 -13.60 -26.09
N SER A 76 26.03 -12.67 -26.01
CA SER A 76 27.45 -13.02 -25.83
C SER A 76 27.79 -13.34 -24.37
N PHE A 77 28.24 -14.58 -24.13
CA PHE A 77 28.84 -15.03 -22.86
C PHE A 77 30.38 -14.91 -22.83
N ASN A 78 30.96 -14.15 -23.75
CA ASN A 78 32.39 -13.90 -23.72
C ASN A 78 32.79 -13.09 -22.48
N GLU A 79 33.81 -13.55 -21.78
CA GLU A 79 34.30 -12.87 -20.57
C GLU A 79 34.81 -11.47 -20.89
N ILE A 80 34.46 -10.53 -20.00
CA ILE A 80 34.91 -9.15 -19.99
C ILE A 80 35.53 -8.84 -18.63
N ASN A 81 36.46 -7.89 -18.61
CA ASN A 81 37.13 -7.52 -17.36
C ASN A 81 36.27 -6.57 -16.50
N LYS A 82 36.73 -6.31 -15.28
CA LYS A 82 35.99 -5.45 -14.33
C LYS A 82 35.78 -4.02 -14.83
N GLU A 83 36.76 -3.42 -15.50
CA GLU A 83 36.64 -2.06 -16.04
C GLU A 83 35.54 -1.99 -17.10
N GLN A 84 35.48 -2.97 -18.00
CA GLN A 84 34.43 -3.08 -19.02
C GLN A 84 33.05 -3.31 -18.40
N ILE A 85 32.97 -4.10 -17.32
CA ILE A 85 31.73 -4.28 -16.56
C ILE A 85 31.27 -2.96 -15.95
N ASP A 86 32.14 -2.27 -15.22
CA ASP A 86 31.81 -1.02 -14.54
C ASP A 86 31.45 0.09 -15.56
N GLU A 87 32.11 0.12 -16.72
CA GLU A 87 31.79 1.01 -17.84
C GLU A 87 30.41 0.71 -18.44
N ALA A 88 30.09 -0.56 -18.72
CA ALA A 88 28.79 -0.96 -19.24
C ALA A 88 27.64 -0.65 -18.26
N ILE A 89 27.85 -0.84 -16.95
CA ILE A 89 26.88 -0.46 -15.92
C ILE A 89 26.66 1.05 -15.92
N LYS A 90 27.75 1.84 -16.01
CA LYS A 90 27.67 3.30 -16.06
C LYS A 90 26.86 3.77 -17.27
N TYR A 91 27.12 3.21 -18.46
CA TYR A 91 26.36 3.55 -19.66
C TYR A 91 24.91 3.11 -19.59
N THR A 92 24.64 1.94 -18.99
CA THR A 92 23.27 1.47 -18.75
C THR A 92 22.50 2.47 -17.90
N ARG A 93 23.07 2.93 -16.79
CA ARG A 93 22.45 3.94 -15.92
C ARG A 93 22.22 5.26 -16.63
N LEU A 94 23.23 5.76 -17.35
CA LEU A 94 23.11 7.01 -18.12
C LEU A 94 21.96 6.96 -19.13
N LEU A 95 21.83 5.87 -19.89
CA LEU A 95 20.77 5.72 -20.89
C LEU A 95 19.39 5.54 -20.26
N LEU A 96 19.30 4.83 -19.13
CA LEU A 96 18.03 4.68 -18.40
C LEU A 96 17.60 5.99 -17.73
N ASP A 97 18.52 6.74 -17.12
CA ASP A 97 18.25 8.07 -16.57
C ASP A 97 17.81 9.04 -17.68
N GLU A 98 18.47 8.98 -18.84
CA GLU A 98 18.08 9.76 -20.01
C GLU A 98 16.68 9.38 -20.48
N LEU A 99 16.39 8.08 -20.60
CA LEU A 99 15.06 7.56 -20.96
C LEU A 99 13.98 7.99 -19.95
N HIS A 100 14.25 7.86 -18.65
CA HIS A 100 13.35 8.29 -17.58
C HIS A 100 13.01 9.78 -17.70
N SER A 101 14.02 10.62 -17.97
CA SER A 101 13.83 12.07 -18.16
C SER A 101 12.93 12.47 -19.34
N THR A 102 12.69 11.54 -20.28
CA THR A 102 11.74 11.74 -21.39
C THR A 102 10.28 11.59 -20.97
N TYR A 103 10.01 10.87 -19.88
CA TYR A 103 8.68 10.70 -19.29
C TYR A 103 8.37 11.72 -18.19
N MET A 104 9.41 12.35 -17.64
CA MET A 104 9.24 13.47 -16.74
C MET A 104 8.68 14.68 -17.48
N TYR A 105 7.57 15.22 -16.96
CA TYR A 105 7.00 16.45 -17.49
C TYR A 105 8.00 17.61 -17.41
N ASN A 106 8.10 18.39 -18.49
CA ASN A 106 8.98 19.55 -18.56
C ASN A 106 8.39 20.71 -17.77
N PHE A 107 8.61 20.71 -16.46
CA PHE A 107 8.13 21.77 -15.58
C PHE A 107 8.69 23.15 -15.95
N ASP A 108 9.87 23.23 -16.58
CA ASP A 108 10.41 24.52 -17.02
C ASP A 108 9.58 25.12 -18.17
N GLU A 109 9.18 24.33 -19.16
CA GLU A 109 8.26 24.77 -20.22
C GLU A 109 6.88 25.15 -19.66
N ALA A 110 6.40 24.42 -18.66
CA ALA A 110 5.11 24.69 -18.02
C ALA A 110 5.11 25.96 -17.18
N ILE A 111 6.19 26.20 -16.42
CA ILE A 111 6.40 27.43 -15.67
C ILE A 111 6.60 28.62 -16.63
N MET A 112 7.14 28.39 -17.83
CA MET A 112 7.21 29.40 -18.88
C MET A 112 5.88 29.63 -19.61
N LYS A 113 4.95 28.67 -19.59
CA LYS A 113 3.63 28.79 -20.21
C LYS A 113 2.77 29.87 -19.55
N HIS A 114 2.88 30.03 -18.23
CA HIS A 114 2.14 31.03 -17.45
C HIS A 114 3.03 31.72 -16.41
N SER A 115 3.07 33.05 -16.40
CA SER A 115 3.73 33.83 -15.34
C SER A 115 3.05 33.62 -13.99
N SER A 116 3.78 33.91 -12.91
CA SER A 116 3.21 33.82 -11.55
C SER A 116 1.98 34.74 -11.35
N GLU A 117 1.89 35.88 -12.05
CA GLU A 117 0.70 36.72 -12.03
C GLU A 117 -0.44 36.12 -12.83
N GLN A 118 -0.15 35.47 -13.96
CA GLN A 118 -1.17 34.78 -14.78
C GLN A 118 -1.79 33.62 -14.00
N ILE A 119 -0.98 32.79 -13.34
CA ILE A 119 -1.47 31.69 -12.49
C ILE A 119 -2.34 32.22 -11.33
N LYS A 120 -1.96 33.34 -10.72
CA LYS A 120 -2.77 33.97 -9.66
C LYS A 120 -4.09 34.55 -10.18
N ALA A 121 -4.12 35.01 -11.43
CA ALA A 121 -5.30 35.56 -12.07
C ALA A 121 -6.27 34.51 -12.62
N MET A 122 -5.79 33.28 -12.86
CA MET A 122 -6.63 32.15 -13.27
C MET A 122 -7.69 31.83 -12.22
N SER A 123 -8.89 31.53 -12.69
CA SER A 123 -9.93 30.90 -11.88
C SER A 123 -9.48 29.51 -11.41
N ASP A 124 -10.11 28.99 -10.36
CA ASP A 124 -9.77 27.66 -9.85
C ASP A 124 -10.10 26.56 -10.88
N GLU A 125 -11.17 26.75 -11.67
CA GLU A 125 -11.51 25.86 -12.80
C GLU A 125 -10.43 25.84 -13.88
N GLU A 126 -9.83 26.99 -14.22
CA GLU A 126 -8.73 27.07 -15.19
C GLU A 126 -7.46 26.40 -14.65
N LYS A 127 -7.13 26.61 -13.38
CA LYS A 127 -5.97 25.96 -12.74
C LYS A 127 -6.15 24.45 -12.73
N GLU A 128 -7.35 23.99 -12.40
CA GLU A 128 -7.69 22.57 -12.39
C GLU A 128 -7.61 21.96 -13.79
N LYS A 129 -8.09 22.67 -14.81
CA LYS A 129 -7.99 22.21 -16.20
C LYS A 129 -6.52 22.06 -16.64
N GLU A 130 -5.69 23.07 -16.40
CA GLU A 130 -4.25 23.00 -16.70
C GLU A 130 -3.58 21.86 -15.91
N PHE A 131 -3.92 21.68 -14.64
CA PHE A 131 -3.44 20.55 -13.83
C PHE A 131 -3.81 19.20 -14.49
N ARG A 132 -5.06 19.00 -14.88
CA ARG A 132 -5.52 17.74 -15.50
C ARG A 132 -4.88 17.49 -16.86
N GLU A 133 -4.62 18.54 -17.65
CA GLU A 133 -3.92 18.43 -18.94
C GLU A 133 -2.46 17.96 -18.75
N ILE A 134 -1.78 18.49 -17.74
CA ILE A 134 -0.37 18.17 -17.43
C ILE A 134 -0.24 16.76 -16.87
N PHE A 135 -0.94 16.50 -15.76
CA PHE A 135 -0.80 15.25 -15.00
C PHE A 135 -1.59 14.09 -15.61
N GLY A 136 -2.48 14.36 -16.57
CA GLY A 136 -3.15 13.36 -17.40
C GLY A 136 -2.47 13.06 -18.74
N SER A 137 -1.28 13.61 -18.98
CA SER A 137 -0.51 13.33 -20.20
C SER A 137 0.00 11.87 -20.25
N LYS A 138 0.28 11.36 -21.45
CA LYS A 138 0.84 10.03 -21.67
C LYS A 138 2.13 9.85 -20.86
N GLU A 139 3.01 10.84 -20.92
CA GLU A 139 4.32 10.85 -20.28
C GLU A 139 4.21 10.71 -18.76
N MET A 140 3.35 11.52 -18.11
CA MET A 140 3.13 11.44 -16.66
C MET A 140 2.49 10.14 -16.21
N ILE A 141 1.69 9.50 -17.06
CA ILE A 141 1.08 8.22 -16.73
C ILE A 141 2.11 7.10 -16.84
N ILE A 142 2.96 7.10 -17.87
CA ILE A 142 4.07 6.14 -17.95
C ILE A 142 5.02 6.35 -16.76
N GLU A 143 5.33 7.60 -16.40
CA GLU A 143 6.14 7.92 -15.23
C GLU A 143 5.60 7.25 -13.97
N THR A 144 4.33 7.49 -13.67
CA THR A 144 3.70 7.02 -12.43
C THR A 144 3.38 5.52 -12.43
N THR A 145 3.21 4.89 -13.60
CA THR A 145 2.89 3.45 -13.71
C THR A 145 4.10 2.55 -13.88
N PHE A 146 5.12 2.99 -14.64
CA PHE A 146 6.33 2.21 -14.91
C PHE A 146 7.42 2.43 -13.84
N TYR A 147 7.58 3.65 -13.33
CA TYR A 147 8.54 3.95 -12.26
C TYR A 147 7.89 3.99 -10.86
N GLY A 148 6.62 3.61 -10.77
CA GLY A 148 5.93 3.35 -9.52
C GLY A 148 6.31 2.01 -8.89
N ASP A 149 6.13 1.90 -7.57
CA ASP A 149 6.40 0.67 -6.82
C ASP A 149 5.48 -0.51 -7.26
N THR A 150 6.01 -1.72 -7.11
CA THR A 150 5.32 -3.00 -7.34
C THR A 150 4.04 -3.17 -6.51
N GLY A 151 3.95 -2.55 -5.32
CA GLY A 151 2.74 -2.51 -4.51
C GLY A 151 2.47 -3.77 -3.68
N PHE A 152 3.44 -4.66 -3.50
CA PHE A 152 3.31 -5.83 -2.63
C PHE A 152 4.67 -6.40 -2.18
N TYR A 153 4.66 -7.14 -1.07
CA TYR A 153 5.80 -7.94 -0.62
C TYR A 153 5.72 -9.36 -1.19
N ASP A 154 6.87 -9.96 -1.48
CA ASP A 154 6.93 -11.26 -2.15
C ASP A 154 6.20 -12.38 -1.36
N ILE A 155 6.24 -12.37 -0.04
CA ILE A 155 5.51 -13.32 0.80
C ILE A 155 3.98 -13.24 0.61
N GLN A 156 3.43 -12.03 0.47
CA GLN A 156 2.00 -11.82 0.28
C GLN A 156 1.50 -12.48 -1.02
N SER A 157 2.35 -12.47 -2.06
CA SER A 157 2.02 -13.06 -3.36
C SER A 157 1.60 -14.53 -3.24
N PHE A 158 2.26 -15.31 -2.38
CA PHE A 158 1.93 -16.71 -2.18
C PHE A 158 0.72 -16.93 -1.27
N GLU A 159 0.60 -16.14 -0.20
CA GLU A 159 -0.50 -16.26 0.76
C GLU A 159 -1.84 -15.90 0.13
N ILE A 160 -1.85 -14.83 -0.68
CA ILE A 160 -3.05 -14.40 -1.41
C ILE A 160 -3.30 -15.35 -2.59
N ALA A 161 -2.29 -15.75 -3.38
CA ALA A 161 -2.48 -16.71 -4.48
C ALA A 161 -3.12 -18.03 -4.03
N GLN A 162 -2.68 -18.58 -2.90
CA GLN A 162 -3.24 -19.83 -2.36
C GLN A 162 -4.73 -19.73 -2.09
N ARG A 163 -5.20 -18.59 -1.56
CA ARG A 163 -6.61 -18.34 -1.29
C ARG A 163 -7.34 -18.05 -2.59
N LEU A 164 -6.80 -17.14 -3.40
CA LEU A 164 -7.37 -16.64 -4.64
C LEU A 164 -7.71 -17.77 -5.63
N TYR A 165 -6.85 -18.79 -5.71
CA TYR A 165 -7.00 -19.91 -6.63
C TYR A 165 -7.47 -21.20 -5.97
N ALA A 166 -7.93 -21.15 -4.71
CA ALA A 166 -8.33 -22.35 -3.96
C ALA A 166 -9.48 -23.12 -4.67
N GLN A 167 -10.45 -22.40 -5.23
CA GLN A 167 -11.59 -22.99 -5.95
C GLN A 167 -11.21 -23.54 -7.33
N ASP A 168 -10.08 -23.09 -7.90
CA ASP A 168 -9.61 -23.45 -9.23
C ASP A 168 -8.44 -24.44 -9.20
N LYS A 169 -8.07 -24.93 -8.01
CA LYS A 169 -6.92 -25.79 -7.80
C LYS A 169 -6.94 -27.01 -8.71
N ASP A 170 -8.08 -27.69 -8.84
CA ASP A 170 -8.21 -28.89 -9.66
C ASP A 170 -7.99 -28.58 -11.15
N TRP A 171 -8.49 -27.42 -11.63
CA TRP A 171 -8.25 -26.99 -13.00
C TRP A 171 -6.77 -26.72 -13.23
N ILE A 172 -6.11 -26.02 -12.30
CA ILE A 172 -4.68 -25.69 -12.39
C ILE A 172 -3.85 -26.98 -12.41
N GLU A 173 -4.09 -27.89 -11.46
CA GLU A 173 -3.33 -29.14 -11.36
C GLU A 173 -3.55 -30.04 -12.60
N ALA A 174 -4.78 -30.16 -13.11
CA ALA A 174 -5.06 -30.99 -14.27
C ALA A 174 -4.45 -30.45 -15.58
N ASN A 175 -4.39 -29.12 -15.75
CA ASN A 175 -3.96 -28.50 -17.01
C ASN A 175 -2.48 -28.13 -17.04
N THR A 176 -1.88 -27.81 -15.89
CA THR A 176 -0.49 -27.32 -15.85
C THR A 176 0.41 -28.11 -14.90
N LYS A 177 -0.15 -29.03 -14.11
CA LYS A 177 0.53 -29.71 -12.98
C LYS A 177 1.07 -28.75 -11.90
N PHE A 178 0.74 -27.46 -11.98
CA PHE A 178 1.25 -26.46 -11.07
C PHE A 178 0.60 -26.58 -9.69
N ASN A 179 1.40 -26.38 -8.65
CA ASN A 179 0.91 -26.35 -7.27
C ASN A 179 1.52 -25.17 -6.51
N ILE A 180 0.67 -24.23 -6.08
CA ILE A 180 1.10 -22.99 -5.43
C ILE A 180 1.85 -23.24 -4.12
N THR A 181 1.45 -24.25 -3.35
CA THR A 181 2.13 -24.61 -2.10
C THR A 181 3.55 -25.12 -2.36
N LYS A 182 3.75 -25.98 -3.37
CA LYS A 182 5.09 -26.40 -3.79
C LYS A 182 5.89 -25.23 -4.33
N ALA A 183 5.27 -24.36 -5.14
CA ALA A 183 5.90 -23.17 -5.70
C ALA A 183 6.41 -22.21 -4.61
N LYS A 184 5.65 -21.99 -3.53
CA LYS A 184 6.08 -21.22 -2.35
C LYS A 184 7.38 -21.80 -1.77
N THR A 185 7.42 -23.10 -1.54
CA THR A 185 8.60 -23.78 -1.00
C THR A 185 9.80 -23.69 -1.94
N ILE A 186 9.61 -23.94 -3.24
CA ILE A 186 10.66 -23.80 -4.26
C ILE A 186 11.21 -22.37 -4.25
N PHE A 187 10.34 -21.38 -4.33
CA PHE A 187 10.71 -19.96 -4.36
C PHE A 187 11.55 -19.56 -3.15
N PHE A 188 11.08 -19.85 -1.93
CA PHE A 188 11.81 -19.46 -0.72
C PHE A 188 13.10 -20.26 -0.52
N ALA A 189 13.17 -21.52 -0.98
CA ALA A 189 14.43 -22.27 -1.01
C ALA A 189 15.47 -21.57 -1.92
N LEU A 190 15.04 -21.12 -3.11
CA LEU A 190 15.89 -20.37 -4.03
C LEU A 190 16.28 -18.99 -3.49
N LYS A 191 15.32 -18.24 -2.93
CA LYS A 191 15.59 -16.91 -2.33
C LYS A 191 16.63 -17.02 -1.21
N ASN A 192 16.48 -18.00 -0.32
CA ASN A 192 17.44 -18.22 0.77
C ASN A 192 18.82 -18.64 0.25
N MET A 193 18.87 -19.47 -0.80
CA MET A 193 20.11 -19.84 -1.45
C MET A 193 20.82 -18.63 -2.06
N PHE A 194 20.10 -17.79 -2.82
CA PHE A 194 20.69 -16.61 -3.47
C PHE A 194 21.23 -15.64 -2.43
N ASN A 195 20.46 -15.35 -1.37
CA ASN A 195 20.90 -14.50 -0.27
C ASN A 195 22.18 -15.03 0.40
N SER A 196 22.29 -16.36 0.58
CA SER A 196 23.46 -16.99 1.19
C SER A 196 24.70 -16.89 0.31
N ILE A 197 24.55 -17.13 -1.01
CA ILE A 197 25.65 -17.03 -1.98
C ILE A 197 26.11 -15.57 -2.11
N HIS A 198 25.15 -14.64 -2.24
CA HIS A 198 25.45 -13.22 -2.31
C HIS A 198 26.18 -12.72 -1.06
N PHE A 199 25.70 -13.11 0.13
CA PHE A 199 26.39 -12.79 1.37
C PHE A 199 27.83 -13.34 1.37
N ALA A 200 28.02 -14.61 0.98
CA ALA A 200 29.36 -15.19 0.89
C ALA A 200 30.28 -14.42 -0.06
N ARG A 201 29.78 -13.92 -1.19
CA ARG A 201 30.57 -13.08 -2.11
C ARG A 201 30.88 -11.70 -1.52
N SER A 202 29.92 -11.07 -0.85
CA SER A 202 30.06 -9.69 -0.35
C SER A 202 31.02 -9.57 0.84
N ILE A 203 31.10 -10.58 1.71
CA ILE A 203 31.97 -10.55 2.91
C ILE A 203 33.30 -11.28 2.75
N SER A 204 33.48 -12.11 1.71
CA SER A 204 34.64 -13.00 1.65
C SER A 204 35.91 -12.30 1.17
N THR A 205 36.98 -12.48 1.96
CA THR A 205 38.34 -12.10 1.61
C THR A 205 39.10 -13.21 0.88
N HIS A 206 38.53 -14.42 0.79
CA HIS A 206 39.12 -15.59 0.15
C HIS A 206 39.09 -15.47 -1.38
N GLU A 207 40.20 -15.85 -2.04
CA GLU A 207 40.35 -15.73 -3.51
C GLU A 207 39.27 -16.47 -4.30
N GLN A 208 38.80 -17.64 -3.84
CA GLN A 208 37.74 -18.40 -4.51
C GLN A 208 36.37 -17.70 -4.50
N ALA A 209 36.10 -16.84 -3.50
CA ALA A 209 34.89 -16.04 -3.47
C ALA A 209 35.04 -14.74 -4.29
N LYS A 210 36.27 -14.23 -4.41
CA LYS A 210 36.58 -13.11 -5.31
C LYS A 210 36.48 -13.48 -6.79
N SER A 211 36.60 -14.77 -7.14
CA SER A 211 36.45 -15.27 -8.51
C SER A 211 35.01 -15.57 -8.93
N LEU A 212 34.05 -15.56 -7.99
CA LEU A 212 32.63 -15.74 -8.31
C LEU A 212 32.10 -14.49 -9.04
N ARG A 213 31.61 -14.68 -10.27
CA ARG A 213 30.98 -13.61 -11.04
C ARG A 213 29.55 -13.43 -10.54
N ALA A 214 28.97 -12.24 -10.66
CA ALA A 214 27.59 -12.01 -10.25
C ALA A 214 26.59 -12.98 -10.87
N ILE A 215 26.78 -13.35 -12.14
CA ILE A 215 25.90 -14.31 -12.80
C ILE A 215 25.90 -15.68 -12.12
N ASP A 216 27.02 -16.08 -11.51
CA ASP A 216 27.16 -17.38 -10.82
C ASP A 216 26.36 -17.40 -9.48
N GLU A 217 25.83 -16.25 -9.03
CA GLU A 217 24.95 -16.14 -7.85
C GLU A 217 23.47 -16.34 -8.18
N MET A 218 23.13 -16.34 -9.46
CA MET A 218 21.75 -16.31 -9.94
C MET A 218 21.53 -17.23 -11.15
N ALA A 219 22.55 -17.96 -11.63
CA ALA A 219 22.45 -18.97 -12.66
C ALA A 219 22.86 -20.34 -12.13
N PHE A 220 21.97 -21.33 -12.22
CA PHE A 220 22.18 -22.63 -11.56
C PHE A 220 21.77 -23.81 -12.45
N PRO A 221 22.53 -24.92 -12.41
CA PRO A 221 22.10 -26.15 -13.07
C PRO A 221 20.92 -26.80 -12.32
N LEU A 222 20.03 -27.45 -13.06
CA LEU A 222 18.84 -28.12 -12.54
C LEU A 222 19.14 -29.04 -11.34
N ASP A 223 20.17 -29.87 -11.42
CA ASP A 223 20.48 -30.82 -10.34
C ASP A 223 20.86 -30.12 -9.03
N TYR A 224 21.45 -28.92 -9.11
CA TYR A 224 21.73 -28.10 -7.93
C TYR A 224 20.46 -27.48 -7.35
N ILE A 225 19.58 -26.95 -8.20
CA ILE A 225 18.25 -26.46 -7.82
C ILE A 225 17.48 -27.59 -7.10
N VAL A 226 17.44 -28.79 -7.69
CA VAL A 226 16.78 -29.98 -7.12
C VAL A 226 17.34 -30.30 -5.74
N LYS A 227 18.66 -30.36 -5.60
CA LYS A 227 19.31 -30.65 -4.32
C LYS A 227 18.91 -29.64 -3.23
N ILE A 228 18.88 -28.36 -3.56
CA ILE A 228 18.58 -27.28 -2.60
C ILE A 228 17.12 -27.33 -2.17
N VAL A 229 16.19 -27.44 -3.11
CA VAL A 229 14.76 -27.54 -2.81
C VAL A 229 14.46 -28.79 -1.97
N GLN A 230 15.06 -29.94 -2.33
CA GLN A 230 14.86 -31.18 -1.58
C GLN A 230 15.51 -31.19 -0.19
N ALA A 231 16.51 -30.35 0.03
CA ALA A 231 17.05 -30.11 1.37
C ALA A 231 16.04 -29.35 2.25
N THR A 232 15.20 -28.50 1.66
CA THR A 232 14.10 -27.81 2.35
C THR A 232 12.88 -28.71 2.53
N ASP A 233 12.43 -29.39 1.48
CA ASP A 233 11.31 -30.34 1.55
C ASP A 233 11.52 -31.53 0.60
N LYS A 234 11.80 -32.70 1.19
CA LYS A 234 12.03 -33.96 0.48
C LYS A 234 10.79 -34.48 -0.27
N LYS A 235 9.59 -33.95 0.01
CA LYS A 235 8.36 -34.33 -0.69
C LYS A 235 8.28 -33.71 -2.09
N ILE A 236 9.05 -32.66 -2.36
CA ILE A 236 9.10 -32.02 -3.67
C ILE A 236 10.02 -32.83 -4.58
N THR A 237 9.45 -33.38 -5.65
CA THR A 237 10.17 -34.25 -6.59
C THR A 237 10.93 -33.44 -7.63
N LYS A 238 11.87 -34.07 -8.34
CA LYS A 238 12.53 -33.44 -9.49
C LYS A 238 11.51 -33.04 -10.57
N GLU A 239 10.45 -33.83 -10.76
CA GLU A 239 9.38 -33.50 -11.71
C GLU A 239 8.59 -32.26 -11.28
N ASP A 240 8.30 -32.08 -9.99
CA ASP A 240 7.65 -30.86 -9.49
C ASP A 240 8.47 -29.60 -9.78
N ILE A 241 9.79 -29.70 -9.63
CA ILE A 241 10.73 -28.60 -9.89
C ILE A 241 10.82 -28.34 -11.39
N GLN A 242 10.86 -29.39 -12.22
CA GLN A 242 10.86 -29.24 -13.67
C GLN A 242 9.59 -28.55 -14.15
N VAL A 243 8.41 -28.98 -13.67
CA VAL A 243 7.13 -28.32 -13.97
C VAL A 243 7.17 -26.84 -13.59
N PHE A 244 7.68 -26.51 -12.40
CA PHE A 244 7.83 -25.11 -11.99
C PHE A 244 8.72 -24.33 -12.96
N LEU A 245 9.90 -24.86 -13.30
CA LEU A 245 10.83 -24.19 -14.20
C LEU A 245 10.20 -24.04 -15.59
N ASP A 246 9.59 -25.09 -16.15
CA ASP A 246 8.95 -25.10 -17.48
C ASP A 246 7.86 -24.05 -17.62
N LEU A 247 7.09 -23.81 -16.56
CA LEU A 247 6.01 -22.82 -16.56
C LEU A 247 6.51 -21.38 -16.52
N PHE A 248 7.65 -21.13 -15.84
CA PHE A 248 8.15 -19.79 -15.59
C PHE A 248 9.44 -19.45 -16.34
N ASN A 249 9.94 -20.33 -17.22
CA ASN A 249 11.11 -20.03 -18.04
C ASN A 249 10.77 -19.60 -19.48
N CYS A 250 11.62 -18.72 -20.00
CA CYS A 250 11.72 -18.34 -21.41
C CYS A 250 13.19 -18.42 -21.88
N SER A 251 13.40 -18.32 -23.19
CA SER A 251 14.70 -18.36 -23.84
C SER A 251 14.92 -17.10 -24.70
N PHE A 252 16.17 -16.84 -25.05
CA PHE A 252 16.51 -15.82 -26.05
C PHE A 252 15.79 -16.10 -27.38
N GLY A 253 15.16 -15.08 -27.95
CA GLY A 253 14.28 -15.16 -29.12
C GLY A 253 12.79 -15.32 -28.80
N ASP A 254 12.39 -15.52 -27.55
CA ASP A 254 10.97 -15.70 -27.19
C ASP A 254 10.19 -14.37 -27.08
N GLN A 255 10.88 -13.23 -26.93
CA GLN A 255 10.22 -11.92 -26.85
C GLN A 255 9.74 -11.47 -28.23
N LEU A 256 8.52 -10.93 -28.30
CA LEU A 256 7.97 -10.39 -29.54
C LEU A 256 8.73 -9.15 -30.02
N GLU A 257 8.97 -9.06 -31.34
CA GLU A 257 9.58 -7.90 -32.02
C GLU A 257 8.86 -6.58 -31.77
N THR A 258 7.58 -6.63 -31.41
CA THR A 258 6.78 -5.44 -31.08
C THR A 258 7.14 -4.82 -29.74
N PHE A 259 7.98 -5.46 -28.92
CA PHE A 259 8.45 -4.92 -27.64
C PHE A 259 9.58 -3.92 -27.87
N ASN A 260 9.27 -2.63 -27.76
CA ASN A 260 10.25 -1.57 -28.03
C ASN A 260 10.22 -0.45 -26.98
N GLU A 261 9.15 -0.30 -26.21
CA GLU A 261 9.02 0.78 -25.24
C GLU A 261 8.63 0.26 -23.84
N PRO A 262 8.99 0.99 -22.77
CA PRO A 262 8.38 0.83 -21.45
C PRO A 262 6.85 0.78 -21.53
N GLY A 263 6.24 -0.17 -20.80
CA GLY A 263 4.80 -0.43 -20.81
C GLY A 263 4.36 -1.54 -21.77
N ASN A 264 5.19 -1.88 -22.78
CA ASN A 264 4.87 -2.99 -23.69
C ASN A 264 4.84 -4.32 -22.93
N GLU A 265 4.02 -5.27 -23.38
CA GLU A 265 3.92 -6.59 -22.73
C GLU A 265 5.22 -7.37 -22.95
N SER A 266 5.89 -7.71 -21.85
CA SER A 266 7.09 -8.54 -21.85
C SER A 266 6.78 -9.99 -21.50
N ILE A 267 7.39 -10.94 -22.20
CA ILE A 267 7.34 -12.36 -21.80
C ILE A 267 7.94 -12.57 -20.40
N PHE A 268 8.93 -11.74 -20.04
CA PHE A 268 9.59 -11.77 -18.74
C PHE A 268 8.63 -11.53 -17.57
N THR A 269 7.53 -10.80 -17.79
CA THR A 269 6.49 -10.56 -16.77
C THR A 269 5.81 -11.85 -16.30
N TYR A 270 5.70 -12.86 -17.17
CA TYR A 270 5.05 -14.14 -16.87
C TYR A 270 6.04 -15.29 -16.77
N LYS A 271 7.20 -15.16 -17.42
CA LYS A 271 8.25 -16.19 -17.47
C LYS A 271 9.63 -15.59 -17.12
N PRO A 272 9.86 -15.19 -15.87
CA PRO A 272 11.06 -14.45 -15.47
C PRO A 272 12.32 -15.30 -15.26
N ILE A 273 12.27 -16.61 -15.53
CA ILE A 273 13.44 -17.48 -15.48
C ILE A 273 14.01 -17.59 -16.89
N ILE A 274 15.31 -17.41 -17.07
CA ILE A 274 15.93 -17.52 -18.39
C ILE A 274 16.60 -18.89 -18.50
N ASN A 275 16.19 -19.68 -19.48
CA ASN A 275 16.87 -20.92 -19.82
C ASN A 275 18.13 -20.60 -20.65
N LEU A 276 19.30 -20.87 -20.09
CA LEU A 276 20.59 -20.64 -20.75
C LEU A 276 21.06 -21.86 -21.57
N GLY A 277 20.24 -22.90 -21.66
CA GLY A 277 20.60 -24.19 -22.22
C GLY A 277 21.39 -25.06 -21.23
N ASN A 278 21.61 -26.33 -21.61
CA ASN A 278 22.34 -27.33 -20.79
C ASN A 278 21.80 -27.45 -19.34
N ASP A 279 20.48 -27.36 -19.18
CA ASP A 279 19.79 -27.37 -17.88
C ASP A 279 20.24 -26.27 -16.90
N ILE A 280 20.75 -25.13 -17.41
CA ILE A 280 21.13 -23.97 -16.59
C ILE A 280 20.03 -22.91 -16.64
N TYR A 281 19.59 -22.47 -15.47
CA TYR A 281 18.52 -21.49 -15.31
C TYR A 281 19.04 -20.24 -14.61
N PHE A 282 18.79 -19.08 -15.22
CA PHE A 282 19.16 -17.76 -14.72
C PHE A 282 17.95 -17.02 -14.16
N PHE A 283 18.10 -16.41 -12.98
CA PHE A 283 17.03 -15.80 -12.20
C PHE A 283 17.32 -14.32 -11.95
N PRO A 284 17.03 -13.42 -12.90
CA PRO A 284 17.48 -12.04 -12.83
C PRO A 284 16.75 -11.23 -11.75
N ASN A 285 15.50 -11.56 -11.44
CA ASN A 285 14.72 -10.79 -10.47
C ASN A 285 13.71 -11.68 -9.73
N MET A 286 13.92 -11.88 -8.43
CA MET A 286 13.04 -12.70 -7.60
C MET A 286 11.68 -12.06 -7.33
N MET A 287 11.58 -10.72 -7.32
CA MET A 287 10.29 -10.04 -7.17
C MET A 287 9.42 -10.24 -8.41
N THR A 288 9.99 -10.19 -9.61
CA THR A 288 9.28 -10.52 -10.85
C THR A 288 8.81 -11.98 -10.85
N LEU A 289 9.61 -12.92 -10.34
CA LEU A 289 9.20 -14.31 -10.17
C LEU A 289 8.02 -14.47 -9.19
N ALA A 290 8.04 -13.77 -8.06
CA ALA A 290 6.89 -13.75 -7.14
C ALA A 290 5.63 -13.19 -7.83
N SER A 291 5.77 -12.09 -8.59
CA SER A 291 4.69 -11.51 -9.39
C SER A 291 4.14 -12.49 -10.43
N ALA A 292 5.02 -13.19 -11.15
CA ALA A 292 4.64 -14.16 -12.16
C ALA A 292 3.89 -15.35 -11.55
N ILE A 293 4.35 -15.86 -10.41
CA ILE A 293 3.67 -16.95 -9.68
C ILE A 293 2.27 -16.53 -9.23
N TYR A 294 2.11 -15.29 -8.78
CA TYR A 294 0.81 -14.74 -8.42
C TYR A 294 -0.12 -14.61 -9.64
N LYS A 295 0.37 -14.06 -10.77
CA LYS A 295 -0.48 -13.66 -11.90
C LYS A 295 -0.77 -14.78 -12.90
N SER A 296 0.17 -15.71 -13.09
CA SER A 296 0.13 -16.68 -14.19
C SER A 296 -1.05 -17.66 -14.13
N PRO A 297 -1.49 -18.19 -12.96
CA PRO A 297 -2.65 -19.08 -12.91
C PRO A 297 -3.91 -18.47 -13.54
N LEU A 298 -4.18 -17.19 -13.24
CA LEU A 298 -5.29 -16.46 -13.85
C LEU A 298 -5.11 -16.27 -15.35
N TYR A 299 -3.88 -15.98 -15.79
CA TYR A 299 -3.59 -15.88 -17.22
C TYR A 299 -3.87 -17.19 -17.95
N TRP A 300 -3.38 -18.33 -17.44
CA TRP A 300 -3.60 -19.66 -18.05
C TRP A 300 -5.09 -19.98 -18.15
N MET A 301 -5.84 -19.78 -17.06
CA MET A 301 -7.29 -20.03 -17.02
C MET A 301 -8.08 -19.15 -17.98
N ARG A 302 -7.66 -17.91 -18.21
CA ARG A 302 -8.33 -16.99 -19.13
C ARG A 302 -8.11 -17.33 -20.61
N GLN A 303 -7.07 -18.11 -20.93
CA GLN A 303 -6.87 -18.62 -22.30
C GLN A 303 -7.87 -19.75 -22.63
N ASP A 304 -8.39 -20.45 -21.61
CA ASP A 304 -9.44 -21.44 -21.80
C ASP A 304 -10.81 -20.75 -21.93
N LYS A 305 -11.32 -20.70 -23.16
CA LYS A 305 -12.61 -20.09 -23.49
C LYS A 305 -13.79 -20.76 -22.77
N GLN A 306 -13.67 -22.02 -22.36
CA GLN A 306 -14.72 -22.72 -21.62
C GLN A 306 -14.68 -22.40 -20.13
N TYR A 307 -13.51 -22.05 -19.60
CA TYR A 307 -13.31 -21.80 -18.16
C TYR A 307 -13.25 -20.32 -17.77
N VAL A 308 -13.00 -19.41 -18.71
CA VAL A 308 -12.80 -17.96 -18.48
C VAL A 308 -13.91 -17.31 -17.65
N ASN A 309 -15.18 -17.68 -17.85
CA ASN A 309 -16.30 -17.13 -17.09
C ASN A 309 -16.34 -17.68 -15.66
N THR A 310 -15.97 -18.95 -15.47
CA THR A 310 -15.89 -19.60 -14.17
C THR A 310 -14.80 -18.96 -13.32
N VAL A 311 -13.58 -18.85 -13.84
CA VAL A 311 -12.47 -18.23 -13.11
C VAL A 311 -12.75 -16.75 -12.79
N ASN A 312 -13.31 -15.97 -13.72
CA ASN A 312 -13.61 -14.56 -13.44
C ASN A 312 -14.65 -14.40 -12.33
N ARG A 313 -15.62 -15.32 -12.22
CA ARG A 313 -16.58 -15.35 -11.11
C ARG A 313 -15.90 -15.74 -9.79
N HIS A 314 -15.14 -16.84 -9.77
CA HIS A 314 -14.43 -17.30 -8.57
C HIS A 314 -13.50 -16.22 -8.01
N ILE A 315 -12.71 -15.56 -8.87
CA ILE A 315 -11.80 -14.49 -8.44
C ILE A 315 -12.54 -13.33 -7.78
N GLY A 316 -13.71 -12.94 -8.31
CA GLY A 316 -14.54 -11.92 -7.68
C GLY A 316 -15.01 -12.35 -6.29
N GLU A 317 -15.65 -13.52 -6.21
CA GLU A 317 -16.21 -14.07 -4.96
C GLU A 317 -15.13 -14.26 -3.88
N VAL A 318 -13.97 -14.79 -4.26
CA VAL A 318 -12.84 -15.03 -3.36
C VAL A 318 -12.16 -13.74 -2.95
N ALA A 319 -12.05 -12.73 -3.83
CA ALA A 319 -11.54 -11.43 -3.41
C ALA A 319 -12.42 -10.82 -2.31
N GLU A 320 -13.75 -10.94 -2.41
CA GLU A 320 -14.66 -10.53 -1.35
C GLU A 320 -14.48 -11.38 -0.07
N ASP A 321 -14.24 -12.69 -0.17
CA ASP A 321 -13.94 -13.56 0.99
C ASP A 321 -12.67 -13.09 1.69
N ILE A 322 -11.63 -12.75 0.93
CA ILE A 322 -10.36 -12.28 1.47
C ILE A 322 -10.54 -10.95 2.21
N THR A 323 -11.25 -10.00 1.60
CA THR A 323 -11.60 -8.72 2.24
C THR A 323 -12.42 -8.95 3.52
N TYR A 324 -13.40 -9.85 3.49
CA TYR A 324 -14.20 -10.20 4.66
C TYR A 324 -13.34 -10.75 5.81
N ASP A 325 -12.40 -11.66 5.53
CA ASP A 325 -11.51 -12.22 6.54
C ASP A 325 -10.58 -11.17 7.15
N TYR A 326 -10.06 -10.23 6.34
CA TYR A 326 -9.28 -9.11 6.85
C TYR A 326 -10.12 -8.20 7.74
N PHE A 327 -11.33 -7.84 7.33
CA PHE A 327 -12.25 -7.06 8.17
C PHE A 327 -12.59 -7.82 9.46
N LYS A 328 -12.83 -9.14 9.39
CA LYS A 328 -13.09 -9.98 10.57
C LYS A 328 -11.93 -9.95 11.55
N SER A 329 -10.69 -9.88 11.08
CA SER A 329 -9.51 -9.76 11.95
C SER A 329 -9.38 -8.39 12.64
N ILE A 330 -9.97 -7.34 12.06
CA ILE A 330 -9.93 -5.96 12.56
C ILE A 330 -11.15 -5.66 13.44
N PHE A 331 -12.36 -5.89 12.92
CA PHE A 331 -13.64 -5.54 13.55
C PHE A 331 -14.22 -6.65 14.44
N GLY A 332 -13.75 -7.89 14.26
CA GLY A 332 -14.33 -9.07 14.87
C GLY A 332 -15.52 -9.64 14.08
N GLU A 333 -15.85 -10.89 14.36
CA GLU A 333 -16.90 -11.65 13.65
C GLU A 333 -18.29 -11.03 13.77
N THR A 334 -18.60 -10.48 14.94
CA THR A 334 -19.93 -9.91 15.24
C THR A 334 -20.19 -8.58 14.55
N ASN A 335 -19.14 -7.91 14.08
CA ASN A 335 -19.21 -6.57 13.50
C ASN A 335 -18.81 -6.53 12.03
N THR A 336 -18.62 -7.71 11.41
CA THR A 336 -18.21 -7.83 10.02
C THR A 336 -19.29 -8.57 9.23
N TYR A 337 -19.69 -8.00 8.09
CA TYR A 337 -20.77 -8.49 7.27
C TYR A 337 -20.32 -8.61 5.81
N LYS A 338 -20.76 -9.66 5.11
CA LYS A 338 -20.48 -9.90 3.69
C LYS A 338 -21.77 -9.89 2.88
N ALA A 339 -21.72 -9.38 1.65
CA ALA A 339 -22.82 -9.35 0.69
C ALA A 339 -24.09 -8.73 1.30
N THR A 340 -23.92 -7.58 1.94
CA THR A 340 -25.01 -6.87 2.63
C THR A 340 -25.86 -6.14 1.59
N LYS A 341 -27.18 -6.29 1.68
CA LYS A 341 -28.13 -5.54 0.82
C LYS A 341 -28.81 -4.46 1.62
N ILE A 342 -28.96 -3.29 1.00
CA ILE A 342 -29.76 -2.19 1.52
C ILE A 342 -31.13 -2.23 0.85
N VAL A 343 -32.18 -2.48 1.62
CA VAL A 343 -33.54 -2.64 1.10
C VAL A 343 -34.48 -1.55 1.63
N LYS A 344 -35.36 -1.07 0.75
CA LYS A 344 -36.46 -0.16 1.08
C LYS A 344 -37.77 -0.79 0.60
N GLY A 345 -38.58 -1.25 1.55
CA GLY A 345 -39.75 -2.06 1.25
C GLY A 345 -39.36 -3.40 0.62
N LYS A 346 -39.79 -3.65 -0.62
CA LYS A 346 -39.46 -4.87 -1.39
C LYS A 346 -38.28 -4.67 -2.36
N ASN A 347 -37.76 -3.45 -2.49
CA ASN A 347 -36.74 -3.13 -3.48
C ASN A 347 -35.35 -3.13 -2.84
N THR A 348 -34.40 -3.80 -3.48
CA THR A 348 -32.98 -3.63 -3.17
C THR A 348 -32.49 -2.35 -3.84
N LEU A 349 -32.01 -1.41 -3.03
CA LEU A 349 -31.47 -0.14 -3.52
C LEU A 349 -30.05 -0.32 -4.03
N THR A 350 -29.22 -1.00 -3.24
CA THR A 350 -27.82 -1.29 -3.55
C THR A 350 -27.33 -2.41 -2.63
N ASP A 351 -26.15 -2.90 -2.91
CA ASP A 351 -25.40 -3.88 -2.15
C ASP A 351 -24.01 -3.35 -1.74
N ILE A 352 -23.45 -4.01 -0.74
CA ILE A 352 -22.13 -3.78 -0.17
C ILE A 352 -21.45 -5.14 -0.09
N ASP A 353 -20.28 -5.27 -0.74
CA ASP A 353 -19.55 -6.53 -0.77
C ASP A 353 -19.06 -6.92 0.62
N VAL A 354 -18.42 -6.01 1.35
CA VAL A 354 -18.00 -6.20 2.74
C VAL A 354 -18.25 -4.93 3.56
N MET A 355 -18.79 -5.09 4.77
CA MET A 355 -19.07 -3.99 5.69
C MET A 355 -18.50 -4.30 7.08
N GLY A 356 -17.72 -3.38 7.63
CA GLY A 356 -17.24 -3.41 9.01
C GLY A 356 -17.87 -2.28 9.83
N ILE A 357 -18.26 -2.52 11.08
CA ILE A 357 -18.88 -1.50 11.94
C ILE A 357 -18.12 -1.37 13.25
N VAL A 358 -17.88 -0.14 13.69
CA VAL A 358 -17.39 0.17 15.04
C VAL A 358 -18.17 1.36 15.60
N GLY A 359 -18.88 1.12 16.72
CA GLY A 359 -19.79 2.08 17.32
C GLY A 359 -20.76 2.70 16.30
N ASN A 360 -20.63 4.02 16.10
CA ASN A 360 -21.48 4.80 15.19
C ASN A 360 -20.91 4.93 13.75
N THR A 361 -19.84 4.20 13.42
CA THR A 361 -19.12 4.35 12.15
C THR A 361 -19.08 3.04 11.36
N ALA A 362 -19.36 3.11 10.05
CA ALA A 362 -19.27 1.97 9.13
C ALA A 362 -18.16 2.16 8.08
N ILE A 363 -17.49 1.07 7.73
CA ILE A 363 -16.61 0.98 6.55
C ILE A 363 -17.30 0.12 5.50
N ILE A 364 -17.48 0.67 4.31
CA ILE A 364 -18.10 0.04 3.14
C ILE A 364 -16.98 -0.31 2.16
N ALA A 365 -16.69 -1.59 1.96
CA ALA A 365 -15.77 -2.04 0.93
C ALA A 365 -16.55 -2.55 -0.29
N GLN A 366 -16.13 -2.07 -1.47
CA GLN A 366 -16.60 -2.53 -2.77
C GLN A 366 -15.42 -3.13 -3.53
N ASN A 367 -15.53 -4.40 -3.88
CA ASN A 367 -14.46 -5.18 -4.47
C ASN A 367 -14.51 -5.12 -6.00
N LYS A 368 -13.34 -5.07 -6.64
CA LYS A 368 -13.25 -5.09 -8.11
C LYS A 368 -12.01 -5.79 -8.64
N SER A 369 -12.19 -6.66 -9.63
CA SER A 369 -11.09 -7.39 -10.27
C SER A 369 -10.61 -6.77 -11.59
N LYS A 370 -10.96 -5.50 -11.87
CA LYS A 370 -10.61 -4.81 -13.11
C LYS A 370 -9.19 -4.24 -12.99
N LYS A 371 -8.31 -4.66 -13.90
CA LYS A 371 -6.94 -4.17 -14.04
C LYS A 371 -6.77 -3.23 -15.24
N MET A 372 -5.67 -2.47 -15.23
CA MET A 372 -5.21 -1.74 -16.41
C MET A 372 -4.87 -2.70 -17.54
N THR A 373 -5.27 -2.31 -18.75
CA THR A 373 -4.97 -3.02 -20.00
C THR A 373 -3.56 -2.71 -20.48
N ALA A 374 -3.01 -3.56 -21.35
CA ALA A 374 -1.70 -3.29 -21.99
C ALA A 374 -1.72 -1.96 -22.76
N SER A 375 -2.83 -1.63 -23.43
CA SER A 375 -3.02 -0.32 -24.08
C SER A 375 -2.90 0.83 -23.09
N ALA A 376 -3.52 0.72 -21.91
CA ALA A 376 -3.43 1.73 -20.88
C ALA A 376 -2.01 1.88 -20.30
N LEU A 377 -1.30 0.76 -20.08
CA LEU A 377 0.09 0.76 -19.63
C LEU A 377 1.07 1.35 -20.67
N ASN A 378 0.72 1.27 -21.96
CA ASN A 378 1.42 1.93 -23.06
C ASN A 378 1.07 3.43 -23.22
N GLY A 379 0.24 3.98 -22.32
CA GLY A 379 -0.11 5.39 -22.32
C GLY A 379 -1.26 5.80 -23.23
N ASP A 380 -2.12 4.87 -23.66
CA ASP A 380 -3.39 5.20 -24.33
C ASP A 380 -4.36 5.85 -23.32
N VAL A 381 -4.48 7.17 -23.41
CA VAL A 381 -5.26 8.00 -22.49
C VAL A 381 -6.74 7.58 -22.41
N GLU A 382 -7.35 7.15 -23.52
CA GLU A 382 -8.76 6.74 -23.51
C GLU A 382 -8.94 5.36 -22.88
N ALA A 383 -8.00 4.43 -23.12
CA ALA A 383 -7.95 3.16 -22.40
C ALA A 383 -7.77 3.38 -20.90
N ILE A 384 -6.88 4.30 -20.49
CA ILE A 384 -6.63 4.65 -19.09
C ILE A 384 -7.90 5.17 -18.42
N LYS A 385 -8.56 6.17 -19.02
CA LYS A 385 -9.83 6.70 -18.50
C LYS A 385 -10.89 5.61 -18.37
N SER A 386 -11.03 4.74 -19.39
CA SER A 386 -11.99 3.64 -19.37
C SER A 386 -11.70 2.61 -18.27
N ASP A 387 -10.43 2.26 -18.09
CA ASP A 387 -9.99 1.30 -17.09
C ASP A 387 -10.17 1.86 -15.68
N PHE A 388 -9.76 3.12 -15.45
CA PHE A 388 -9.94 3.83 -14.18
C PHE A 388 -11.40 3.99 -13.80
N GLN A 389 -12.26 4.34 -14.77
CA GLN A 389 -13.70 4.43 -14.55
C GLN A 389 -14.27 3.11 -14.03
N LYS A 390 -13.91 1.99 -14.66
CA LYS A 390 -14.42 0.65 -14.31
C LYS A 390 -13.81 0.06 -13.05
N ALA A 391 -12.55 0.39 -12.76
CA ALA A 391 -11.79 -0.16 -11.64
C ALA A 391 -12.02 0.61 -10.32
N VAL A 392 -12.18 1.94 -10.39
CA VAL A 392 -12.19 2.82 -9.22
C VAL A 392 -13.51 3.59 -9.11
N ILE A 393 -13.93 4.30 -10.17
CA ILE A 393 -15.08 5.22 -10.07
C ILE A 393 -16.41 4.48 -9.96
N ASP A 394 -16.63 3.42 -10.73
CA ASP A 394 -17.86 2.62 -10.68
C ASP A 394 -18.11 1.98 -9.29
N PRO A 395 -17.15 1.26 -8.68
CA PRO A 395 -17.33 0.75 -7.32
C PRO A 395 -17.46 1.89 -6.30
N TYR A 396 -16.76 3.02 -6.50
CA TYR A 396 -16.93 4.18 -5.62
C TYR A 396 -18.36 4.75 -5.66
N LYS A 397 -18.95 4.89 -6.85
CA LYS A 397 -20.35 5.34 -7.02
C LYS A 397 -21.35 4.39 -6.35
N GLN A 398 -21.12 3.08 -6.41
CA GLN A 398 -21.91 2.09 -5.68
C GLN A 398 -21.78 2.28 -4.16
N GLY A 399 -20.56 2.52 -3.67
CA GLY A 399 -20.29 2.87 -2.27
C GLY A 399 -20.96 4.17 -1.83
N ILE A 400 -20.95 5.22 -2.65
CA ILE A 400 -21.66 6.49 -2.38
C ILE A 400 -23.14 6.22 -2.18
N LYS A 401 -23.77 5.47 -3.10
CA LYS A 401 -25.19 5.12 -2.99
C LYS A 401 -25.50 4.39 -1.67
N ALA A 402 -24.60 3.49 -1.25
CA ALA A 402 -24.73 2.78 0.01
C ALA A 402 -24.61 3.71 1.22
N ARG A 403 -23.52 4.49 1.30
CA ARG A 403 -23.28 5.47 2.36
C ARG A 403 -24.42 6.47 2.49
N ASP A 404 -24.80 7.10 1.38
CA ASP A 404 -25.81 8.16 1.40
C ASP A 404 -27.17 7.61 1.86
N THR A 405 -27.48 6.35 1.55
CA THR A 405 -28.68 5.68 2.08
C THR A 405 -28.57 5.42 3.58
N ILE A 406 -27.43 4.90 4.05
CA ILE A 406 -27.17 4.58 5.46
C ILE A 406 -27.25 5.82 6.35
N LEU A 407 -26.72 6.95 5.85
CA LEU A 407 -26.68 8.23 6.55
C LEU A 407 -27.95 9.07 6.36
N SER A 408 -28.90 8.61 5.53
CA SER A 408 -30.17 9.32 5.32
C SER A 408 -31.10 9.17 6.52
N ASN A 409 -32.05 10.11 6.64
CA ASN A 409 -33.16 10.00 7.60
C ASN A 409 -34.30 9.08 7.09
N GLU A 410 -34.14 8.43 5.93
CA GLU A 410 -35.17 7.58 5.36
C GLU A 410 -35.12 6.16 5.93
N PRO A 411 -36.27 5.46 6.07
CA PRO A 411 -36.27 4.09 6.56
C PRO A 411 -35.66 3.12 5.55
N TYR A 412 -34.68 2.35 5.98
CA TYR A 412 -34.06 1.24 5.25
C TYR A 412 -33.91 0.02 6.16
N LYS A 413 -33.56 -1.14 5.56
CA LYS A 413 -33.05 -2.29 6.29
C LYS A 413 -31.76 -2.77 5.64
N LEU A 414 -30.81 -3.15 6.49
CA LEU A 414 -29.64 -3.92 6.09
C LEU A 414 -30.00 -5.40 6.23
N VAL A 415 -29.73 -6.19 5.20
CA VAL A 415 -29.95 -7.64 5.24
C VAL A 415 -28.72 -8.38 4.74
N ASP A 416 -28.41 -9.51 5.38
CA ASP A 416 -27.34 -10.40 4.94
C ASP A 416 -27.74 -11.20 3.68
N LYS A 417 -26.81 -12.02 3.18
CA LYS A 417 -27.05 -12.91 2.03
C LYS A 417 -28.20 -13.91 2.25
N SER A 418 -28.49 -14.27 3.50
CA SER A 418 -29.58 -15.19 3.89
C SER A 418 -30.92 -14.48 4.06
N GLY A 419 -30.95 -13.14 4.02
CA GLY A 419 -32.13 -12.31 4.22
C GLY A 419 -32.39 -11.94 5.69
N ASN A 420 -31.48 -12.26 6.62
CA ASN A 420 -31.61 -11.85 8.02
C ASN A 420 -31.29 -10.36 8.14
N GLN A 421 -32.02 -9.68 9.03
CA GLN A 421 -31.79 -8.26 9.28
C GLN A 421 -30.50 -8.06 10.08
N ILE A 422 -29.63 -7.17 9.59
CA ILE A 422 -28.46 -6.67 10.29
C ILE A 422 -28.89 -5.44 11.11
N ILE A 423 -28.56 -5.45 12.40
CA ILE A 423 -28.86 -4.35 13.32
C ILE A 423 -27.52 -3.80 13.80
N PRO A 424 -27.12 -2.59 13.35
CA PRO A 424 -25.94 -1.92 13.86
C PRO A 424 -26.00 -1.73 15.39
N PRO A 425 -24.85 -1.75 16.09
CA PRO A 425 -24.80 -1.56 17.55
C PRO A 425 -25.30 -0.17 17.96
N GLU A 426 -25.06 0.84 17.12
CA GLU A 426 -25.53 2.22 17.28
C GLU A 426 -26.05 2.75 15.95
N SER A 427 -26.79 3.86 15.99
CA SER A 427 -27.13 4.58 14.76
C SER A 427 -25.85 5.05 14.06
N ILE A 428 -25.67 4.65 12.81
CA ILE A 428 -24.51 5.04 12.02
C ILE A 428 -24.58 6.54 11.71
N LYS A 429 -23.53 7.28 12.11
CA LYS A 429 -23.35 8.72 11.85
C LYS A 429 -22.28 8.99 10.80
N HIS A 430 -21.33 8.06 10.64
CA HIS A 430 -20.24 8.17 9.69
C HIS A 430 -20.15 6.89 8.87
N ALA A 431 -19.94 7.01 7.55
CA ALA A 431 -19.51 5.86 6.78
C ALA A 431 -18.50 6.23 5.70
N TYR A 432 -17.44 5.43 5.59
CA TYR A 432 -16.34 5.62 4.67
C TYR A 432 -16.28 4.48 3.66
N ILE A 433 -15.75 4.76 2.46
CA ILE A 433 -15.80 3.84 1.32
C ILE A 433 -14.38 3.43 0.94
N LEU A 434 -14.14 2.13 0.86
CA LEU A 434 -12.93 1.53 0.31
C LEU A 434 -13.26 0.84 -1.02
N CYS A 435 -12.46 1.08 -2.04
CA CYS A 435 -12.52 0.34 -3.30
C CYS A 435 -11.35 -0.64 -3.30
N VAL A 436 -11.64 -1.95 -3.27
CA VAL A 436 -10.64 -3.00 -3.03
C VAL A 436 -10.40 -3.82 -4.29
N SER A 437 -9.17 -3.83 -4.81
CA SER A 437 -8.77 -4.66 -5.94
C SER A 437 -8.02 -5.91 -5.53
N ASN A 438 -8.10 -6.97 -6.33
CA ASN A 438 -7.33 -8.20 -6.07
C ASN A 438 -5.82 -8.02 -6.32
N GLU A 439 -5.41 -7.04 -7.12
CA GLU A 439 -4.00 -6.69 -7.35
C GLU A 439 -3.79 -5.18 -7.26
N PRO A 440 -2.56 -4.69 -7.05
CA PRO A 440 -2.27 -3.26 -7.03
C PRO A 440 -2.71 -2.60 -8.35
N TYR A 441 -3.49 -1.53 -8.24
CA TYR A 441 -3.87 -0.73 -9.40
C TYR A 441 -2.80 0.35 -9.62
N PRO A 442 -2.05 0.34 -10.74
CA PRO A 442 -0.93 1.25 -10.95
C PRO A 442 -1.36 2.73 -10.91
N ALA A 443 -0.56 3.57 -10.25
CA ALA A 443 -0.77 5.02 -10.16
C ALA A 443 -2.19 5.45 -9.70
N ALA A 444 -2.87 4.63 -8.87
CA ALA A 444 -4.24 4.90 -8.47
C ALA A 444 -4.45 6.29 -7.86
N MET A 445 -3.53 6.74 -6.99
CA MET A 445 -3.64 8.05 -6.34
C MET A 445 -3.46 9.22 -7.30
N ASP A 446 -2.50 9.12 -8.22
CA ASP A 446 -2.29 10.11 -9.28
C ASP A 446 -3.53 10.18 -10.19
N GLN A 447 -4.02 9.02 -10.63
CA GLN A 447 -5.22 8.94 -11.46
C GLN A 447 -6.47 9.46 -10.75
N ILE A 448 -6.61 9.27 -9.43
CA ILE A 448 -7.69 9.90 -8.64
C ILE A 448 -7.57 11.43 -8.70
N ARG A 449 -6.39 12.00 -8.47
CA ARG A 449 -6.20 13.46 -8.55
C ARG A 449 -6.50 14.02 -9.93
N VAL A 450 -6.18 13.28 -10.98
CA VAL A 450 -6.29 13.74 -12.37
C VAL A 450 -7.67 13.50 -12.97
N PHE A 451 -8.29 12.34 -12.72
CA PHE A 451 -9.50 11.90 -13.41
C PHE A 451 -10.76 11.93 -12.56
N LEU A 452 -10.67 12.07 -11.23
CA LEU A 452 -11.85 12.27 -10.40
C LEU A 452 -12.43 13.65 -10.69
N ALA A 453 -13.52 13.73 -11.46
CA ALA A 453 -14.26 14.98 -11.65
C ALA A 453 -14.88 15.43 -10.33
N ASP A 454 -14.99 16.74 -10.12
CA ASP A 454 -15.44 17.37 -8.87
C ASP A 454 -16.70 16.69 -8.30
N VAL A 455 -16.50 15.93 -7.24
CA VAL A 455 -17.58 15.33 -6.47
C VAL A 455 -17.64 16.13 -5.18
N ASN A 456 -18.82 16.58 -4.76
CA ASN A 456 -19.04 17.19 -3.43
C ASN A 456 -18.89 16.15 -2.29
N GLN A 457 -17.90 15.26 -2.40
CA GLN A 457 -17.68 14.06 -1.60
C GLN A 457 -16.17 13.87 -1.41
N PHE A 458 -15.79 13.16 -0.36
CA PHE A 458 -14.40 12.70 -0.19
C PHE A 458 -13.93 11.88 -1.41
N PRO A 459 -12.62 11.80 -1.70
CA PRO A 459 -12.13 10.94 -2.77
C PRO A 459 -12.29 9.45 -2.40
N PRO A 460 -12.33 8.53 -3.39
CA PRO A 460 -12.22 7.10 -3.11
C PRO A 460 -10.87 6.76 -2.49
N ILE A 461 -10.86 5.84 -1.52
CA ILE A 461 -9.64 5.15 -1.11
C ILE A 461 -9.56 3.87 -1.93
N GLN A 462 -8.68 3.85 -2.93
CA GLN A 462 -8.38 2.66 -3.74
C GLN A 462 -7.25 1.87 -3.08
N LEU A 463 -7.54 0.63 -2.70
CA LEU A 463 -6.62 -0.32 -2.08
C LEU A 463 -6.57 -1.60 -2.88
N SER A 464 -5.49 -2.36 -2.76
CA SER A 464 -5.45 -3.76 -3.13
C SER A 464 -5.63 -4.67 -1.92
N LEU A 465 -5.82 -5.98 -2.15
CA LEU A 465 -5.77 -6.99 -1.10
C LEU A 465 -4.41 -6.99 -0.37
N PHE A 466 -3.33 -6.57 -1.03
CA PHE A 466 -2.01 -6.44 -0.44
C PHE A 466 -1.94 -5.27 0.56
N ASP A 467 -2.52 -4.13 0.21
CA ASP A 467 -2.62 -2.98 1.12
C ASP A 467 -3.49 -3.32 2.33
N LEU A 468 -4.62 -4.01 2.10
CA LEU A 468 -5.53 -4.41 3.17
C LEU A 468 -4.91 -5.48 4.10
N ASP A 469 -4.06 -6.37 3.59
CA ASP A 469 -3.26 -7.29 4.41
C ASP A 469 -2.33 -6.53 5.36
N LEU A 470 -1.67 -5.47 4.89
CA LEU A 470 -0.84 -4.61 5.74
C LEU A 470 -1.69 -3.91 6.80
N MET A 471 -2.82 -3.33 6.41
CA MET A 471 -3.73 -2.70 7.37
C MET A 471 -4.21 -3.70 8.43
N ALA A 472 -4.58 -4.92 8.03
CA ALA A 472 -5.00 -5.97 8.96
C ALA A 472 -3.84 -6.46 9.85
N GLU A 473 -2.60 -6.44 9.37
CA GLU A 473 -1.41 -6.77 10.17
C GLU A 473 -1.17 -5.71 11.26
N TYR A 474 -1.28 -4.43 10.91
CA TYR A 474 -0.91 -3.31 11.79
C TYR A 474 -2.05 -2.81 12.69
N PHE A 475 -3.30 -2.84 12.22
CA PHE A 475 -4.45 -2.42 13.00
C PHE A 475 -5.18 -3.62 13.61
N LYS A 476 -5.00 -3.83 14.92
CA LYS A 476 -5.73 -4.86 15.68
C LYS A 476 -6.92 -4.30 16.45
N ASP A 477 -7.03 -2.98 16.52
CA ASP A 477 -8.16 -2.26 17.09
C ASP A 477 -8.96 -1.60 15.96
N PRO A 478 -10.28 -1.87 15.83
CA PRO A 478 -11.08 -1.27 14.78
C PRO A 478 -11.17 0.26 14.89
N TYR A 479 -11.01 0.83 16.10
CA TYR A 479 -10.97 2.29 16.26
C TYR A 479 -9.71 2.88 15.60
N GLU A 480 -8.56 2.20 15.69
CA GLU A 480 -7.31 2.63 15.03
C GLU A 480 -7.43 2.57 13.50
N PHE A 481 -7.97 1.47 12.97
CA PHE A 481 -8.21 1.33 11.53
C PHE A 481 -9.15 2.42 11.00
N VAL A 482 -10.29 2.63 11.65
CA VAL A 482 -11.27 3.65 11.19
C VAL A 482 -10.72 5.06 11.37
N PHE A 483 -9.97 5.31 12.45
CA PHE A 483 -9.31 6.59 12.64
C PHE A 483 -8.28 6.89 11.55
N TYR A 484 -7.49 5.89 11.13
CA TYR A 484 -6.59 6.01 9.99
C TYR A 484 -7.33 6.42 8.72
N ILE A 485 -8.41 5.71 8.37
CA ILE A 485 -9.23 6.00 7.20
C ILE A 485 -9.82 7.42 7.26
N LYS A 486 -10.33 7.81 8.43
CA LYS A 486 -10.84 9.17 8.66
C LYS A 486 -9.75 10.22 8.42
N GLN A 487 -8.58 10.08 9.05
CA GLN A 487 -7.46 11.01 8.89
C GLN A 487 -6.96 11.06 7.43
N ARG A 488 -6.88 9.91 6.76
CA ARG A 488 -6.46 9.84 5.35
C ARG A 488 -7.40 10.62 4.43
N LEU A 489 -8.71 10.55 4.69
CA LEU A 489 -9.72 11.30 3.94
C LEU A 489 -9.76 12.78 4.31
N GLU A 490 -9.61 13.14 5.58
CA GLU A 490 -9.61 14.54 5.99
C GLU A 490 -8.39 15.30 5.45
N ASN A 491 -7.22 14.65 5.42
CA ASN A 491 -5.97 15.23 4.92
C ASN A 491 -5.72 14.98 3.42
N HIS A 492 -6.72 14.55 2.63
CA HIS A 492 -6.50 14.10 1.25
C HIS A 492 -5.94 15.15 0.29
N LYS A 493 -6.12 16.44 0.60
CA LYS A 493 -5.60 17.56 -0.20
C LYS A 493 -4.19 17.98 0.24
N ASP A 494 -3.90 17.80 1.53
CA ASP A 494 -2.74 18.39 2.18
C ASP A 494 -1.58 17.40 2.28
N ILE A 495 -1.87 16.10 2.42
CA ILE A 495 -0.86 15.03 2.45
C ILE A 495 -0.95 14.24 1.14
N VAL A 496 0.11 14.31 0.34
CA VAL A 496 0.20 13.73 -1.00
C VAL A 496 1.30 12.69 -1.02
N SER A 497 0.99 11.50 -1.53
CA SER A 497 1.98 10.47 -1.87
C SER A 497 1.59 9.74 -3.17
N SER A 498 2.46 8.83 -3.60
CA SER A 498 2.27 7.94 -4.75
C SER A 498 1.46 6.68 -4.45
N ASN A 499 1.44 6.18 -3.20
CA ASN A 499 0.72 4.97 -2.82
C ASN A 499 0.24 4.97 -1.35
N GLU A 500 -0.62 4.00 -1.01
CA GLU A 500 -1.20 3.93 0.33
C GLU A 500 -0.20 3.46 1.39
N VAL A 501 0.75 2.60 1.03
CA VAL A 501 1.78 2.10 1.95
C VAL A 501 2.58 3.25 2.57
N VAL A 502 2.89 4.30 1.80
CA VAL A 502 3.56 5.52 2.29
C VAL A 502 2.70 6.26 3.30
N HIS A 503 1.39 6.40 3.07
CA HIS A 503 0.46 7.02 4.04
C HIS A 503 0.37 6.19 5.33
N LEU A 504 0.27 4.86 5.19
CA LEU A 504 0.22 3.95 6.32
C LEU A 504 1.50 4.02 7.16
N ALA A 505 2.68 4.00 6.51
CA ALA A 505 3.96 4.11 7.21
C ALA A 505 4.10 5.46 7.93
N TYR A 506 3.69 6.56 7.29
CA TYR A 506 3.67 7.88 7.92
C TYR A 506 2.68 7.94 9.08
N HIS A 507 1.50 7.32 8.95
CA HIS A 507 0.52 7.24 10.03
C HIS A 507 1.07 6.47 11.23
N LEU A 508 1.66 5.30 10.99
CA LEU A 508 2.23 4.44 12.03
C LEU A 508 3.45 5.06 12.72
N ARG A 509 3.97 6.20 12.26
CA ARG A 509 5.08 6.93 12.87
C ARG A 509 4.68 8.31 13.41
N HIS A 510 3.72 8.97 12.75
CA HIS A 510 3.40 10.39 12.92
C HIS A 510 1.90 10.69 12.95
N GLY A 511 1.02 9.68 12.90
CA GLY A 511 -0.44 9.85 13.02
C GLY A 511 -1.13 10.57 11.84
N LEU A 512 -0.44 10.74 10.69
CA LEU A 512 -0.89 11.59 9.58
C LEU A 512 -1.10 13.07 9.98
N PHE A 513 -0.35 13.55 10.97
CA PHE A 513 -0.39 14.96 11.34
C PHE A 513 0.49 15.82 10.44
N MET A 514 -0.05 16.97 10.03
CA MET A 514 0.72 17.98 9.30
C MET A 514 1.84 18.59 10.17
N PRO A 515 3.06 18.76 9.64
CA PRO A 515 4.09 19.52 10.33
C PRO A 515 3.66 20.96 10.62
N LYS A 516 4.17 21.54 11.71
CA LYS A 516 3.84 22.92 12.09
C LYS A 516 4.18 23.89 10.94
N ASN A 517 3.30 24.84 10.68
CA ASN A 517 3.44 25.89 9.64
C ASN A 517 3.60 25.33 8.21
N SER A 518 2.97 24.19 7.89
CA SER A 518 2.96 23.61 6.55
C SER A 518 1.53 23.58 5.99
N ASP A 519 1.37 23.98 4.73
CA ASP A 519 0.08 23.92 4.02
C ASP A 519 -0.06 22.63 3.19
N MET A 520 1.06 21.98 2.86
CA MET A 520 1.10 20.75 2.08
C MET A 520 2.33 19.91 2.46
N LEU A 521 2.19 18.59 2.42
CA LEU A 521 3.21 17.61 2.71
C LEU A 521 3.27 16.59 1.56
N LEU A 522 4.39 16.55 0.84
CA LEU A 522 4.67 15.49 -0.12
C LEU A 522 5.50 14.41 0.55
N LEU A 523 4.96 13.19 0.59
CA LEU A 523 5.64 12.01 1.12
C LEU A 523 6.25 11.22 -0.04
N ASP A 524 7.56 11.07 0.00
CA ASP A 524 8.28 10.20 -0.94
C ASP A 524 8.32 8.75 -0.44
N GLN A 525 8.74 7.82 -1.31
CA GLN A 525 8.76 6.39 -1.01
C GLN A 525 9.72 6.01 0.14
N SER A 526 10.69 6.84 0.52
CA SER A 526 11.58 6.52 1.65
C SER A 526 10.84 6.32 2.97
N PHE A 527 9.65 6.91 3.12
CA PHE A 527 8.81 6.71 4.29
C PHE A 527 8.29 5.27 4.43
N SER A 528 8.18 4.48 3.35
CA SER A 528 7.75 3.07 3.44
C SER A 528 8.84 2.14 3.96
N GLN A 529 10.12 2.53 3.94
CA GLN A 529 11.24 1.64 4.26
C GLN A 529 11.21 1.09 5.69
N ALA A 530 10.72 1.90 6.63
CA ALA A 530 10.51 1.46 8.01
C ALA A 530 9.43 0.37 8.11
N LEU A 531 8.39 0.47 7.27
CA LEU A 531 7.33 -0.53 7.16
C LEU A 531 7.83 -1.79 6.44
N ASP A 532 8.63 -1.63 5.38
CA ASP A 532 9.27 -2.77 4.68
C ASP A 532 10.09 -3.61 5.66
N ALA A 533 10.97 -2.96 6.44
CA ALA A 533 11.83 -3.63 7.40
C ALA A 533 11.04 -4.33 8.53
N ASP A 534 10.02 -3.67 9.08
CA ASP A 534 9.19 -4.24 10.14
C ASP A 534 8.30 -5.39 9.62
N TYR A 535 7.74 -5.27 8.42
CA TYR A 535 6.91 -6.32 7.83
C TYR A 535 7.73 -7.59 7.54
N TYR A 536 8.93 -7.45 6.95
CA TYR A 536 9.83 -8.60 6.77
C TYR A 536 10.30 -9.20 8.10
N HIS A 537 10.51 -8.40 9.14
CA HIS A 537 10.80 -8.91 10.48
C HIS A 537 9.66 -9.78 11.01
N ARG A 538 8.41 -9.30 10.92
CA ARG A 538 7.22 -10.02 11.42
C ARG A 538 6.91 -11.29 10.64
N LYS A 539 6.90 -11.21 9.31
CA LYS A 539 6.46 -12.32 8.44
C LYS A 539 7.55 -13.34 8.15
N MET A 540 8.81 -12.90 8.08
CA MET A 540 9.92 -13.72 7.60
C MET A 540 11.02 -13.93 8.65
N GLY A 541 10.88 -13.36 9.86
CA GLY A 541 11.89 -13.47 10.90
C GLY A 541 13.20 -12.77 10.55
N ALA A 542 13.17 -11.77 9.66
CA ALA A 542 14.32 -10.92 9.37
C ALA A 542 14.81 -10.20 10.65
N PRO A 543 16.04 -9.67 10.70
CA PRO A 543 16.51 -8.90 11.84
C PRO A 543 15.57 -7.74 12.19
N LYS A 544 15.38 -7.50 13.49
CA LYS A 544 14.52 -6.41 13.97
C LYS A 544 15.09 -5.06 13.53
N PRO A 545 14.27 -4.12 13.04
CA PRO A 545 14.72 -2.75 12.74
C PRO A 545 15.37 -2.08 13.94
N LYS A 546 16.33 -1.18 13.68
CA LYS A 546 16.93 -0.32 14.73
C LYS A 546 15.86 0.56 15.36
N LYS A 547 16.11 1.02 16.59
CA LYS A 547 15.13 1.83 17.35
C LYS A 547 14.71 3.12 16.64
N GLU A 548 15.63 3.75 15.90
CA GLU A 548 15.39 4.97 15.12
C GLU A 548 14.52 4.75 13.87
N ASP A 549 14.53 3.52 13.36
CA ASP A 549 13.81 3.06 12.18
C ASP A 549 12.54 2.28 12.52
N ALA A 550 12.30 2.01 13.82
CA ALA A 550 11.13 1.28 14.27
C ALA A 550 9.87 2.10 13.98
N LEU A 551 8.84 1.43 13.45
CA LEU A 551 7.50 1.98 13.41
C LEU A 551 7.03 2.25 14.85
N LEU A 552 7.00 3.52 15.23
CA LEU A 552 6.55 3.96 16.54
C LEU A 552 5.04 4.16 16.50
N ASP A 553 4.28 3.13 16.87
CA ASP A 553 2.82 3.27 17.00
C ASP A 553 2.50 4.54 17.81
N PRO A 554 1.77 5.51 17.22
CA PRO A 554 1.50 6.80 17.85
C PRO A 554 0.91 6.68 19.26
N TRP A 555 0.19 5.61 19.53
CA TRP A 555 -0.57 5.43 20.76
C TRP A 555 0.05 4.44 21.74
N GLN A 556 1.34 4.14 21.65
CA GLN A 556 2.04 3.20 22.56
C GLN A 556 2.02 3.57 24.05
N ASN A 557 1.52 4.75 24.44
CA ASN A 557 1.34 5.11 25.85
C ASN A 557 0.30 4.16 26.50
N LYS A 558 0.78 3.26 27.36
CA LYS A 558 -0.05 2.24 28.04
C LYS A 558 -1.20 2.85 28.84
N ASP A 559 -0.95 3.95 29.53
CA ASP A 559 -1.98 4.62 30.34
C ASP A 559 -3.06 5.22 29.43
N PHE A 560 -2.66 5.76 28.26
CA PHE A 560 -3.60 6.26 27.26
C PHE A 560 -4.42 5.12 26.62
N LYS A 561 -3.80 3.99 26.27
CA LYS A 561 -4.54 2.81 25.79
C LYS A 561 -5.56 2.34 26.83
N GLN A 562 -5.19 2.29 28.11
CA GLN A 562 -6.12 1.97 29.18
C GLN A 562 -7.28 2.98 29.27
N LEU A 563 -7.02 4.28 29.10
CA LEU A 563 -8.07 5.29 29.05
C LEU A 563 -9.05 5.04 27.91
N ILE A 564 -8.54 4.79 26.70
CA ILE A 564 -9.34 4.48 25.53
C ILE A 564 -10.17 3.21 25.76
N ASP A 565 -9.58 2.15 26.30
CA ASP A 565 -10.28 0.90 26.59
C ASP A 565 -11.40 1.08 27.62
N MET A 566 -11.22 1.93 28.64
CA MET A 566 -12.30 2.28 29.56
C MET A 566 -13.44 3.03 28.85
N ILE A 567 -13.12 3.96 27.96
CA ILE A 567 -14.12 4.73 27.21
C ILE A 567 -14.93 3.83 26.26
N LYS A 568 -14.30 2.82 25.64
CA LYS A 568 -14.98 1.84 24.77
C LYS A 568 -16.10 1.06 25.49
N GLN A 569 -16.00 0.87 26.81
CA GLN A 569 -16.99 0.13 27.58
C GLN A 569 -18.22 0.96 27.98
N ILE A 570 -18.21 2.26 27.69
CA ILE A 570 -19.28 3.17 28.10
C ILE A 570 -20.43 3.06 27.11
N ASN A 571 -21.65 2.84 27.62
CA ASN A 571 -22.85 2.87 26.78
C ASN A 571 -23.26 4.32 26.50
N ASN A 572 -22.61 4.97 25.54
CA ASN A 572 -22.90 6.34 25.13
C ASN A 572 -22.73 6.53 23.60
N PRO A 573 -23.71 7.12 22.88
CA PRO A 573 -23.67 7.31 21.41
C PRO A 573 -22.55 8.21 20.85
N SER A 574 -21.74 8.80 21.73
CA SER A 574 -20.61 9.68 21.38
C SER A 574 -19.25 9.04 21.69
N VAL A 575 -19.19 7.76 22.09
CA VAL A 575 -17.93 7.06 22.40
C VAL A 575 -16.97 7.09 21.23
N THR A 576 -17.45 6.77 20.03
CA THR A 576 -16.62 6.73 18.82
C THR A 576 -16.01 8.10 18.53
N ASP A 577 -16.83 9.15 18.55
CA ASP A 577 -16.39 10.52 18.28
C ASP A 577 -15.42 11.02 19.36
N ALA A 578 -15.63 10.65 20.62
CA ALA A 578 -14.74 10.98 21.73
C ALA A 578 -13.38 10.28 21.60
N ILE A 579 -13.36 9.01 21.19
CA ILE A 579 -12.12 8.26 20.92
C ILE A 579 -11.36 8.91 19.76
N PHE A 580 -12.02 9.22 18.64
CA PHE A 580 -11.37 9.89 17.51
C PHE A 580 -10.85 11.29 17.86
N PHE A 581 -11.55 12.03 18.72
CA PHE A 581 -11.03 13.29 19.25
C PHE A 581 -9.74 13.06 20.03
N LEU A 582 -9.70 12.09 20.95
CA LEU A 582 -8.52 11.77 21.73
C LEU A 582 -7.34 11.33 20.85
N MET A 583 -7.60 10.54 19.81
CA MET A 583 -6.56 10.04 18.90
C MET A 583 -5.97 11.12 17.99
N THR A 584 -6.68 12.24 17.79
CA THR A 584 -6.18 13.43 17.06
C THR A 584 -5.19 14.26 17.90
N ILE A 585 -5.08 14.01 19.21
CA ILE A 585 -4.25 14.84 20.10
C ILE A 585 -2.76 14.46 19.97
N PRO A 586 -1.85 15.43 19.78
CA PRO A 586 -0.41 15.15 19.71
C PRO A 586 0.15 14.46 20.97
N HIS A 587 1.14 13.57 20.81
CA HIS A 587 1.62 12.70 21.89
C HIS A 587 2.15 13.47 23.11
N ASN A 588 2.86 14.58 22.88
CA ASN A 588 3.37 15.41 23.98
C ASN A 588 2.24 15.98 24.85
N VAL A 589 1.07 16.24 24.26
CA VAL A 589 -0.13 16.68 24.97
C VAL A 589 -0.81 15.50 25.68
N ILE A 590 -0.88 14.32 25.05
CA ILE A 590 -1.37 13.10 25.70
C ILE A 590 -0.53 12.74 26.93
N ASP A 591 0.80 12.78 26.85
CA ASP A 591 1.68 12.50 27.99
C ASP A 591 1.46 13.48 29.14
N ALA A 592 1.21 14.75 28.82
CA ALA A 592 0.87 15.77 29.81
C ALA A 592 -0.51 15.49 30.43
N LEU A 593 -1.51 15.14 29.62
CA LEU A 593 -2.84 14.75 30.06
C LEU A 593 -2.79 13.57 31.02
N MET A 594 -2.10 12.48 30.66
CA MET A 594 -2.01 11.28 31.50
C MET A 594 -1.31 11.57 32.84
N LYS A 595 -0.28 12.43 32.85
CA LYS A 595 0.35 12.91 34.10
C LYS A 595 -0.64 13.67 34.99
N GLN A 596 -1.50 14.52 34.42
CA GLN A 596 -2.51 15.23 35.19
C GLN A 596 -3.60 14.30 35.74
N ILE A 597 -4.10 13.36 34.92
CA ILE A 597 -5.06 12.34 35.38
C ILE A 597 -4.49 11.57 36.58
N LYS A 598 -3.24 11.08 36.46
CA LYS A 598 -2.58 10.36 37.55
C LYS A 598 -2.41 11.20 38.82
N LYS A 599 -2.04 12.48 38.67
CA LYS A 599 -1.89 13.41 39.81
C LYS A 599 -3.23 13.59 40.53
N VAL A 600 -4.31 13.83 39.79
CA VAL A 600 -5.63 14.05 40.38
C VAL A 600 -6.18 12.77 41.01
N ASN A 601 -6.02 11.61 40.36
CA ASN A 601 -6.41 10.32 40.95
C ASN A 601 -5.67 10.05 42.27
N THR A 602 -4.37 10.36 42.33
CA THR A 602 -3.58 10.22 43.57
C THR A 602 -4.07 11.16 44.66
N GLN A 603 -4.48 12.38 44.32
CA GLN A 603 -5.01 13.35 45.27
C GLN A 603 -6.35 12.89 45.84
N THR A 604 -7.28 12.45 44.97
CA THR A 604 -8.58 11.90 45.39
C THR A 604 -8.40 10.73 46.36
N ASN A 605 -7.47 9.83 46.08
CA ASN A 605 -7.18 8.69 46.95
C ASN A 605 -6.60 9.08 48.31
N LYS A 606 -5.83 10.18 48.40
CA LYS A 606 -5.28 10.68 49.66
C LYS A 606 -6.32 11.42 50.51
N ASP A 607 -7.31 12.00 49.86
CA ASP A 607 -8.34 12.84 50.49
C ASP A 607 -9.67 12.08 50.66
N ASP A 608 -9.62 10.76 50.88
CA ASP A 608 -10.77 9.87 51.13
C ASP A 608 -11.88 9.96 50.04
N GLY A 609 -11.49 10.10 48.78
CA GLY A 609 -12.42 10.08 47.64
C GLY A 609 -13.14 11.40 47.38
N ARG A 610 -12.63 12.52 47.90
CA ARG A 610 -13.14 13.86 47.61
C ARG A 610 -13.12 14.20 46.12
N LEU A 611 -14.03 15.09 45.75
CA LEU A 611 -14.18 15.55 44.37
C LEU A 611 -12.99 16.40 43.94
N HIS A 612 -12.36 16.04 42.84
CA HIS A 612 -11.33 16.83 42.19
C HIS A 612 -11.57 16.91 40.69
N ASP A 613 -11.12 18.01 40.09
CA ASP A 613 -11.29 18.27 38.67
C ASP A 613 -10.07 19.01 38.08
N PHE A 614 -9.90 18.89 36.76
CA PHE A 614 -9.04 19.76 35.98
C PHE A 614 -9.55 19.89 34.56
N SER A 615 -9.14 20.96 33.88
CA SER A 615 -9.41 21.19 32.46
C SER A 615 -8.13 21.55 31.71
N ILE A 616 -7.97 21.00 30.50
CA ILE A 616 -6.87 21.30 29.58
C ILE A 616 -7.46 21.80 28.27
N GLN A 617 -7.01 22.97 27.84
CA GLN A 617 -7.29 23.48 26.50
C GLN A 617 -6.26 22.91 25.51
N ILE A 618 -6.75 22.50 24.34
CA ILE A 618 -5.95 21.97 23.24
C ILE A 618 -5.98 22.98 22.10
N THR A 619 -4.79 23.32 21.59
CA THR A 619 -4.64 24.27 20.50
C THR A 619 -4.18 23.59 19.23
N ASN A 620 -4.62 24.11 18.09
CA ASN A 620 -4.12 23.77 16.76
C ASN A 620 -3.57 25.05 16.11
N ASN A 621 -2.30 25.07 15.71
CA ASN A 621 -1.60 26.27 15.23
C ASN A 621 -1.84 27.51 16.12
N GLU A 622 -1.68 27.31 17.44
CA GLU A 622 -1.82 28.34 18.48
C GLU A 622 -3.25 28.91 18.64
N LYS A 623 -4.23 28.40 17.88
CA LYS A 623 -5.64 28.73 18.05
C LYS A 623 -6.34 27.69 18.92
N PRO A 624 -7.30 28.10 19.78
CA PRO A 624 -8.18 27.17 20.47
C PRO A 624 -8.87 26.23 19.49
N TRP A 625 -8.75 24.93 19.70
CA TRP A 625 -9.39 23.93 18.85
C TRP A 625 -10.29 23.02 19.68
N GLY A 626 -9.75 22.47 20.78
CA GLY A 626 -10.48 21.54 21.63
C GLY A 626 -10.18 21.72 23.11
N GLY A 627 -10.75 20.85 23.93
CA GLY A 627 -10.35 20.72 25.32
C GLY A 627 -10.88 19.48 26.00
N ILE A 628 -10.30 19.19 27.17
CA ILE A 628 -10.66 18.05 28.00
C ILE A 628 -10.91 18.53 29.42
N THR A 629 -12.04 18.11 30.00
CA THR A 629 -12.30 18.21 31.44
C THR A 629 -12.29 16.80 32.03
N TYR A 630 -11.62 16.61 33.15
CA TYR A 630 -11.65 15.37 33.92
C TYR A 630 -12.15 15.65 35.33
N VAL A 631 -13.14 14.88 35.78
CA VAL A 631 -13.70 14.97 37.14
C VAL A 631 -13.68 13.59 37.78
N ILE A 632 -13.22 13.51 39.02
CA ILE A 632 -13.14 12.27 39.78
C ILE A 632 -13.69 12.47 41.20
N GLY A 633 -14.40 11.47 41.72
CA GLY A 633 -14.87 11.43 43.11
C GLY A 633 -15.64 10.15 43.44
N SER A 634 -15.96 9.96 44.72
CA SER A 634 -16.71 8.78 45.20
C SER A 634 -18.19 8.78 44.83
N SER A 635 -18.78 9.96 44.59
CA SER A 635 -20.21 10.13 44.29
C SER A 635 -20.41 10.37 42.80
N ALA A 636 -21.01 9.40 42.10
CA ALA A 636 -21.32 9.53 40.68
C ALA A 636 -22.22 10.74 40.39
N HIS A 637 -23.16 11.06 41.29
CA HIS A 637 -24.03 12.22 41.17
C HIS A 637 -23.24 13.54 41.19
N ASP A 638 -22.31 13.67 42.14
CA ASP A 638 -21.49 14.88 42.27
C ASP A 638 -20.51 15.02 41.10
N VAL A 639 -19.92 13.91 40.66
CA VAL A 639 -19.04 13.86 39.48
C VAL A 639 -19.79 14.33 38.23
N ILE A 640 -20.96 13.74 37.93
CA ILE A 640 -21.75 14.10 36.73
C ILE A 640 -22.19 15.57 36.79
N SER A 641 -22.71 16.03 37.93
CA SER A 641 -23.21 17.39 38.09
C SER A 641 -22.08 18.42 37.91
N ARG A 642 -20.90 18.14 38.48
CA ARG A 642 -19.71 18.98 38.33
C ARG A 642 -19.19 18.98 36.89
N LEU A 643 -19.14 17.80 36.26
CA LEU A 643 -18.66 17.59 34.90
C LEU A 643 -19.47 18.40 33.88
N GLN A 644 -20.80 18.40 34.00
CA GLN A 644 -21.71 19.16 33.12
C GLN A 644 -21.46 20.67 33.18
N VAL A 645 -21.29 21.22 34.39
CA VAL A 645 -21.07 22.65 34.60
C VAL A 645 -19.70 23.08 34.09
N ILE A 646 -18.63 22.38 34.49
CA ILE A 646 -17.26 22.77 34.15
C ILE A 646 -17.02 22.66 32.65
N SER A 647 -17.38 21.53 32.04
CA SER A 647 -17.12 21.32 30.60
C SER A 647 -17.79 22.38 29.72
N SER A 648 -19.03 22.76 30.05
CA SER A 648 -19.77 23.79 29.32
C SER A 648 -19.13 25.18 29.47
N VAL A 649 -18.76 25.54 30.70
CA VAL A 649 -18.13 26.83 30.99
C VAL A 649 -16.75 26.94 30.35
N ASP A 650 -15.94 25.89 30.43
CA ASP A 650 -14.57 25.90 29.93
C ASP A 650 -14.53 25.85 28.41
N LYS A 651 -15.42 25.08 27.75
CA LYS A 651 -15.58 25.15 26.28
C LYS A 651 -15.84 26.58 25.81
N TYR A 652 -16.81 27.24 26.44
CA TYR A 652 -17.18 28.61 26.09
C TYR A 652 -16.04 29.60 26.34
N ARG A 653 -15.36 29.51 27.49
CA ARG A 653 -14.22 30.38 27.84
C ARG A 653 -13.05 30.20 26.88
N ALA A 654 -12.75 28.95 26.51
CA ALA A 654 -11.69 28.62 25.58
C ALA A 654 -12.03 28.99 24.13
N LYS A 655 -13.32 29.21 23.80
CA LYS A 655 -13.82 29.32 22.43
C LYS A 655 -13.41 28.11 21.58
N ALA A 656 -13.48 26.93 22.18
CA ALA A 656 -13.10 25.68 21.54
C ALA A 656 -14.29 25.09 20.76
N GLU A 657 -14.01 24.47 19.63
CA GLU A 657 -15.01 23.84 18.76
C GLU A 657 -15.52 22.53 19.39
N ILE A 658 -14.61 21.79 20.03
CA ILE A 658 -14.88 20.47 20.60
C ILE A 658 -14.48 20.46 22.08
N TRP A 659 -15.29 19.80 22.92
CA TRP A 659 -14.93 19.57 24.31
C TRP A 659 -15.34 18.17 24.77
N LEU A 660 -14.37 17.45 25.36
CA LEU A 660 -14.58 16.13 25.93
C LEU A 660 -14.51 16.20 27.45
N ALA A 661 -15.57 15.77 28.12
CA ALA A 661 -15.63 15.68 29.56
C ALA A 661 -15.62 14.19 29.98
N LEU A 662 -14.73 13.83 30.90
CA LEU A 662 -14.53 12.47 31.41
C LEU A 662 -14.83 12.46 32.92
N GLY A 663 -15.84 11.68 33.34
CA GLY A 663 -16.18 11.47 34.74
C GLY A 663 -15.71 10.11 35.23
N ALA A 664 -14.95 10.08 36.32
CA ALA A 664 -14.37 8.86 36.89
C ALA A 664 -14.82 8.59 38.33
N ASN A 665 -14.82 7.31 38.73
CA ASN A 665 -15.02 6.90 40.12
C ASN A 665 -13.74 7.15 40.96
N ASN A 666 -13.81 6.95 42.28
CA ASN A 666 -12.69 7.20 43.19
C ASN A 666 -11.41 6.39 42.92
N VAL A 667 -11.44 5.32 42.12
CA VAL A 667 -10.25 4.56 41.70
C VAL A 667 -9.73 4.94 40.32
N GLY A 668 -10.42 5.85 39.61
CA GLY A 668 -10.02 6.38 38.31
C GLY A 668 -10.63 5.67 37.10
N ASP A 669 -11.61 4.78 37.29
CA ASP A 669 -12.33 4.16 36.18
C ASP A 669 -13.35 5.14 35.60
N ILE A 670 -13.31 5.35 34.28
CA ILE A 670 -14.25 6.24 33.60
C ILE A 670 -15.66 5.63 33.64
N GLN A 671 -16.61 6.38 34.19
CA GLN A 671 -18.01 5.98 34.34
C GLN A 671 -18.94 6.70 33.36
N CYS A 672 -18.57 7.90 32.92
CA CYS A 672 -19.39 8.68 31.99
C CYS A 672 -18.56 9.63 31.13
N ILE A 673 -19.11 9.96 29.97
CA ILE A 673 -18.54 10.95 29.04
C ILE A 673 -19.60 11.97 28.63
N ILE A 674 -19.15 13.20 28.39
CA ILE A 674 -19.92 14.24 27.70
C ILE A 674 -19.05 14.74 26.56
N PHE A 675 -19.50 14.54 25.32
CA PHE A 675 -18.81 15.01 24.14
C PHE A 675 -19.63 16.11 23.48
N ASN A 676 -19.10 17.34 23.50
CA ASN A 676 -19.76 18.50 22.93
C ASN A 676 -18.99 19.00 21.70
N ASN A 677 -19.53 18.70 20.52
CA ASN A 677 -19.03 19.15 19.22
C ASN A 677 -19.97 20.18 18.55
N GLN A 678 -20.93 20.74 19.30
CA GLN A 678 -21.82 21.78 18.79
C GLN A 678 -21.18 23.16 18.98
N PRO A 679 -21.33 24.11 18.04
CA PRO A 679 -20.72 25.44 18.11
C PRO A 679 -20.97 26.21 19.42
#